data_AF-A0A1A8XZ99-F1
#
_entry.id   AF-A0A1A8XZ99-F1
#
_cell.length_a   1.000
_cell.length_b   1.000
_cell.length_c   1.000
_cell.angle_alpha   90.00
_cell.angle_beta   90.00
_cell.angle_gamma   90.00
#
_symmetry.space_group_name_H-M   'P 1'
#
loop_
_entity.id
_entity.type
_entity.pdbx_description
1 polymer ?
#
loop_
_entity_poly.entity_id
_entity_poly.type
_entity_poly.pdbx_seq_one_letter_code
_entity_poly.pdbx_strand_id
1 'polypeptide(L)'
;MNRPRLIPCLLLKNGVIVRSQLFKVHQVIGNPMSTVERYSHWNVDELVILDIRAGDAGHDLRRDDIQQRYEGDTVLDVLREVAKVCFMPLTFGGGIRSIDDIGARLAAGADKVTINTAVIDDPSFVSRAAERFGSQCIVVSIDAREDGSGAYEVMADGGKRPTGMTPADWARRVEELGAGEIFLNSIDRDGSGMGYDLDLVRSVTGAVTIPVIVCGGVGQYEHFAPGVLDGGASAISAANIFHFFELSYPHAKQACIDAGVALRPVGLGSRYLVRVPEYDIEREIARHSERLRQARDGDYVAARPESAGRRHHIRWCTSCVYPSISAAPMEFNDAGECTGCQMAKVKATIPSSEWDRRRELLREIVDRYRSRDGARHDCVIAVSGGKDSYFQTHVLKHELGLNPLLVTYNGNNWTPVGWRNMLRMKEVFDCDHLIVQPAVKNLVKLNRLAFEIMGDMNWHAHVGIMTAPVRVAAQYGIPLVFYGEHGYLDLCGQFSMDDFPEISYRDRLEHFARGYEWNYFVGREGLTSADMIPWKYPGDEALFDLGLRGIFLGNYVYWEGNEHTKMVIDRYGFEVNNEPFDRTYRTMSNLDDMHENGVHDYLKYVKFGYGRATDHACKDIRAELMTRGKAVEVVNHYDPIKPRDLKRWLEYVGMTEDEFDRIADTFRDPRVWRMENGTWKRDVLDAN
;
A
#
# COMPACT_ATOMS: atom_id res chain seq x y z
N MET A 1 8.96 12.78 35.40
CA MET A 1 9.73 11.84 34.56
C MET A 1 9.05 11.84 33.19
N ASN A 2 9.76 12.25 32.12
CA ASN A 2 9.17 12.25 30.77
C ASN A 2 8.94 10.80 30.35
N ARG A 3 7.71 10.49 29.89
CA ARG A 3 7.38 9.16 29.39
C ARG A 3 8.06 8.94 28.03
N PRO A 4 8.59 7.74 27.74
CA PRO A 4 9.08 7.44 26.40
C PRO A 4 7.98 7.58 25.33
N ARG A 5 8.38 7.80 24.08
CA ARG A 5 7.48 7.93 22.92
C ARG A 5 7.71 6.78 21.93
N LEU A 6 6.64 6.32 21.29
CA LEU A 6 6.69 5.47 20.11
C LEU A 6 6.35 6.30 18.86
N ILE A 7 7.29 6.37 17.92
CA ILE A 7 7.29 7.34 16.82
C ILE A 7 7.35 6.62 15.46
N PRO A 8 6.27 6.60 14.66
CA PRO A 8 6.36 6.18 13.26
C PRO A 8 7.27 7.10 12.46
N CYS A 9 8.07 6.52 11.57
CA CYS A 9 8.87 7.25 10.59
C CYS A 9 8.33 6.97 9.18
N LEU A 10 8.03 8.02 8.43
CA LEU A 10 7.60 7.94 7.02
C LEU A 10 8.72 8.45 6.12
N LEU A 11 9.12 7.63 5.15
CA LEU A 11 10.05 8.05 4.11
C LEU A 11 9.25 8.48 2.87
N LEU A 12 9.46 9.70 2.42
CA LEU A 12 8.87 10.22 1.20
C LEU A 12 9.90 10.26 0.09
N LYS A 13 9.56 9.68 -1.06
CA LYS A 13 10.29 9.87 -2.31
C LYS A 13 9.31 10.38 -3.34
N ASN A 14 9.58 11.54 -3.93
CA ASN A 14 8.68 12.16 -4.91
C ASN A 14 7.24 12.38 -4.38
N GLY A 15 7.10 12.64 -3.07
CA GLY A 15 5.81 12.90 -2.42
C GLY A 15 4.98 11.65 -2.08
N VAL A 16 5.46 10.44 -2.39
CA VAL A 16 4.83 9.18 -1.99
C VAL A 16 5.62 8.47 -0.91
N ILE A 17 4.92 7.68 -0.10
CA ILE A 17 5.57 6.83 0.89
C ILE A 17 6.36 5.75 0.15
N VAL A 18 7.61 5.59 0.54
CA VAL A 18 8.43 4.43 0.17
C VAL A 18 8.84 3.66 1.42
N ARG A 19 8.99 2.34 1.28
CA ARG A 19 9.78 1.55 2.24
C ARG A 19 11.27 1.68 1.93
N SER A 20 12.13 1.41 2.92
CA SER A 20 13.59 1.37 2.75
C SER A 20 14.16 -0.02 3.07
N GLN A 21 15.31 -0.33 2.48
CA GLN A 21 16.20 -1.40 2.90
C GLN A 21 17.65 -0.98 2.67
N LEU A 22 18.45 -0.99 3.74
CA LEU A 22 19.89 -0.66 3.70
C LEU A 22 20.19 0.67 2.98
N PHE A 23 19.27 1.64 3.02
CA PHE A 23 19.35 2.94 2.33
C PHE A 23 19.50 2.84 0.79
N LYS A 24 19.26 1.67 0.21
CA LYS A 24 19.49 1.39 -1.23
C LYS A 24 18.19 1.13 -1.97
N VAL A 25 17.37 0.23 -1.43
CA VAL A 25 16.14 -0.21 -2.10
C VAL A 25 14.97 0.58 -1.55
N HIS A 26 14.27 1.28 -2.45
CA HIS A 26 13.09 2.08 -2.12
C HIS A 26 11.93 1.68 -3.02
N GLN A 27 10.87 1.13 -2.43
CA GLN A 27 9.66 0.68 -3.15
C GLN A 27 8.48 1.56 -2.72
N VAL A 28 7.71 2.06 -3.69
CA VAL A 28 6.54 2.90 -3.42
C VAL A 28 5.45 2.05 -2.80
N ILE A 29 4.93 2.49 -1.66
CA ILE A 29 3.92 1.76 -0.90
C ILE A 29 2.62 2.52 -0.69
N GLY A 30 2.52 3.80 -1.06
CA GLY A 30 1.24 4.52 -1.03
C GLY A 30 1.36 6.03 -0.79
N ASN A 31 0.25 6.65 -0.38
CA ASN A 31 0.13 8.09 -0.18
C ASN A 31 0.23 8.46 1.32
N PRO A 32 0.94 9.55 1.70
CA PRO A 32 1.06 9.96 3.09
C PRO A 32 -0.25 10.40 3.77
N MET A 33 -1.21 10.98 3.06
CA MET A 33 -2.42 11.58 3.65
C MET A 33 -3.24 10.58 4.47
N SER A 34 -3.67 9.47 3.87
CA SER A 34 -4.43 8.41 4.53
C SER A 34 -3.64 7.74 5.67
N THR A 35 -2.31 7.67 5.53
CA THR A 35 -1.44 7.11 6.57
C THR A 35 -1.34 8.03 7.79
N VAL A 36 -1.16 9.33 7.56
CA VAL A 36 -1.07 10.35 8.62
C VAL A 36 -2.41 10.52 9.34
N GLU A 37 -3.51 10.58 8.59
CA GLU A 37 -4.86 10.63 9.15
C GLU A 37 -5.12 9.41 10.06
N ARG A 38 -4.73 8.22 9.62
CA ARG A 38 -4.78 7.01 10.45
C ARG A 38 -3.92 7.11 11.71
N TYR A 39 -2.69 7.63 11.62
CA TYR A 39 -1.84 7.85 12.79
C TYR A 39 -2.45 8.85 13.77
N SER A 40 -3.14 9.87 13.27
CA SER A 40 -3.93 10.79 14.09
C SER A 40 -5.04 10.05 14.83
N HIS A 41 -5.78 9.16 14.13
CA HIS A 41 -6.82 8.34 14.75
C HIS A 41 -6.29 7.32 15.76
N TRP A 42 -5.04 6.87 15.64
CA TRP A 42 -4.41 5.99 16.63
C TRP A 42 -3.77 6.74 17.80
N ASN A 43 -3.91 8.08 17.85
CA ASN A 43 -3.30 8.93 18.87
C ASN A 43 -1.80 8.64 19.04
N VAL A 44 -1.11 8.61 17.90
CA VAL A 44 0.35 8.44 17.83
C VAL A 44 1.06 9.52 18.67
N ASP A 45 2.19 9.16 19.28
CA ASP A 45 2.94 10.05 20.18
C ASP A 45 3.61 11.22 19.46
N GLU A 46 4.21 10.96 18.31
CA GLU A 46 4.89 11.92 17.43
C GLU A 46 5.10 11.26 16.07
N LEU A 47 5.25 12.04 15.02
CA LEU A 47 5.50 11.57 13.66
C LEU A 47 6.79 12.17 13.12
N VAL A 48 7.64 11.34 12.51
CA VAL A 48 8.81 11.80 11.74
C VAL A 48 8.54 11.54 10.26
N ILE A 49 8.74 12.55 9.42
CA ILE A 49 8.69 12.42 7.96
C ILE A 49 10.04 12.86 7.39
N LEU A 50 10.66 12.01 6.56
CA LEU A 50 11.92 12.28 5.88
C LEU A 50 11.70 12.29 4.37
N ASP A 51 11.95 13.42 3.73
CA ASP A 51 12.02 13.50 2.27
C ASP A 51 13.41 13.08 1.78
N ILE A 52 13.46 11.94 1.09
CA ILE A 52 14.69 11.29 0.62
C ILE A 52 14.94 11.48 -0.88
N ARG A 53 14.26 12.43 -1.52
CA ARG A 53 14.45 12.68 -2.96
C ARG A 53 15.91 12.96 -3.33
N ALA A 54 16.31 12.50 -4.50
CA ALA A 54 17.58 12.87 -5.11
C ALA A 54 17.34 14.05 -6.08
N GLY A 55 17.86 15.24 -5.75
CA GLY A 55 17.74 16.43 -6.59
C GLY A 55 16.41 17.18 -6.45
N ASP A 56 16.12 18.05 -7.42
CA ASP A 56 15.00 19.01 -7.39
C ASP A 56 13.87 18.67 -8.37
N ALA A 57 13.74 17.41 -8.77
CA ALA A 57 12.60 16.98 -9.59
C ALA A 57 11.29 17.12 -8.79
N GLY A 58 10.32 17.84 -9.37
CA GLY A 58 8.99 18.04 -8.76
C GLY A 58 8.22 16.74 -8.57
N HIS A 59 7.24 16.77 -7.66
CA HIS A 59 6.39 15.62 -7.33
C HIS A 59 5.30 15.43 -8.40
N ASP A 60 5.27 14.28 -9.08
CA ASP A 60 4.19 13.93 -10.01
C ASP A 60 3.15 13.05 -9.31
N LEU A 61 2.24 13.67 -8.56
CA LEU A 61 1.10 13.01 -7.95
C LEU A 61 -0.19 13.45 -8.64
N ARG A 62 -0.34 13.03 -9.90
CA ARG A 62 -1.44 13.44 -10.79
C ARG A 62 -2.32 12.29 -11.26
N ARG A 63 -2.49 11.24 -10.46
CA ARG A 63 -3.64 10.35 -10.62
C ARG A 63 -4.90 11.13 -10.23
N ASP A 64 -5.79 11.35 -11.18
CA ASP A 64 -7.03 12.08 -10.95
C ASP A 64 -8.18 11.15 -10.51
N ASP A 65 -7.94 9.83 -10.54
CA ASP A 65 -8.88 8.77 -10.21
C ASP A 65 -8.78 8.29 -8.75
N ILE A 66 -7.90 8.89 -7.95
CA ILE A 66 -7.80 8.67 -6.50
C ILE A 66 -8.36 9.88 -5.74
N GLN A 67 -8.83 9.65 -4.51
CA GLN A 67 -9.38 10.73 -3.69
C GLN A 67 -8.29 11.71 -3.22
N GLN A 68 -7.11 11.21 -2.86
CA GLN A 68 -6.04 12.02 -2.28
C GLN A 68 -5.28 12.82 -3.36
N ARG A 69 -5.31 14.16 -3.26
CA ARG A 69 -4.60 15.08 -4.16
C ARG A 69 -3.86 16.16 -3.37
N TYR A 70 -2.68 16.56 -3.86
CA TYR A 70 -1.95 17.73 -3.36
C TYR A 70 -2.20 18.93 -4.25
N GLU A 71 -2.22 20.12 -3.66
CA GLU A 71 -2.19 21.37 -4.39
C GLU A 71 -0.74 21.82 -4.56
N GLY A 72 -0.12 21.48 -5.69
CA GLY A 72 1.27 21.80 -5.99
C GLY A 72 2.16 20.58 -6.18
N ASP A 73 3.44 20.81 -6.48
CA ASP A 73 4.43 19.78 -6.78
C ASP A 73 5.71 19.92 -5.93
N THR A 74 5.69 20.76 -4.90
CA THR A 74 6.81 20.95 -3.98
C THR A 74 6.62 20.16 -2.68
N VAL A 75 7.71 19.88 -1.98
CA VAL A 75 7.65 19.21 -0.66
C VAL A 75 6.94 20.05 0.39
N LEU A 76 6.99 21.38 0.27
CA LEU A 76 6.26 22.26 1.17
C LEU A 76 4.76 22.15 0.96
N ASP A 77 4.31 21.90 -0.27
CA ASP A 77 2.90 21.65 -0.55
C ASP A 77 2.44 20.34 0.08
N VAL A 78 3.25 19.28 -0.05
CA VAL A 78 2.99 17.99 0.63
C VAL A 78 2.93 18.17 2.14
N LEU A 79 3.89 18.90 2.73
CA LEU A 79 3.91 19.19 4.17
C LEU A 79 2.67 19.97 4.60
N ARG A 80 2.24 21.00 3.86
CA ARG A 80 1.01 21.76 4.19
C ARG A 80 -0.23 20.88 4.18
N GLU A 81 -0.37 19.98 3.22
CA GLU A 81 -1.50 19.05 3.20
C GLU A 81 -1.44 18.07 4.37
N VAL A 82 -0.27 17.46 4.61
CA VAL A 82 -0.05 16.54 5.74
C VAL A 82 -0.36 17.22 7.08
N ALA A 83 0.08 18.46 7.27
CA ALA A 83 -0.14 19.22 8.51
C ALA A 83 -1.63 19.46 8.82
N LYS A 84 -2.52 19.50 7.81
CA LYS A 84 -3.98 19.65 8.03
C LYS A 84 -4.60 18.45 8.75
N VAL A 85 -4.00 17.25 8.61
CA VAL A 85 -4.51 15.99 9.15
C VAL A 85 -3.59 15.37 10.21
N CYS A 86 -2.47 16.03 10.53
CA CYS A 86 -1.47 15.61 11.50
C CYS A 86 -1.75 16.28 12.86
N PHE A 87 -2.34 15.55 13.81
CA PHE A 87 -2.69 16.11 15.13
C PHE A 87 -1.69 15.73 16.25
N MET A 88 -0.65 14.96 15.92
CA MET A 88 0.49 14.71 16.77
C MET A 88 1.67 15.63 16.38
N PRO A 89 2.66 15.84 17.26
CA PRO A 89 3.86 16.59 16.91
C PRO A 89 4.51 16.04 15.63
N LEU A 90 4.87 16.95 14.72
CA LEU A 90 5.40 16.63 13.41
C LEU A 90 6.85 17.08 13.26
N THR A 91 7.76 16.13 13.16
CA THR A 91 9.15 16.37 12.75
C THR A 91 9.29 16.15 11.24
N PHE A 92 9.75 17.16 10.50
CA PHE A 92 9.93 17.05 9.04
C PHE A 92 11.38 17.30 8.62
N GLY A 93 11.97 16.35 7.88
CA GLY A 93 13.37 16.37 7.45
C GLY A 93 13.55 16.16 5.95
N GLY A 94 14.79 16.31 5.51
CA GLY A 94 15.19 16.12 4.11
C GLY A 94 15.43 17.45 3.37
N GLY A 95 16.61 17.56 2.73
CA GLY A 95 16.95 18.68 1.85
C GLY A 95 17.02 20.07 2.51
N ILE A 96 17.28 20.15 3.83
CA ILE A 96 17.48 21.44 4.54
C ILE A 96 18.92 21.89 4.36
N ARG A 97 19.14 23.07 3.76
CA ARG A 97 20.47 23.62 3.49
C ARG A 97 20.68 25.03 4.05
N SER A 98 19.63 25.68 4.53
CA SER A 98 19.65 27.06 5.00
C SER A 98 18.75 27.28 6.23
N ILE A 99 18.92 28.40 6.93
CA ILE A 99 18.02 28.79 8.04
C ILE A 99 16.61 29.09 7.51
N ASP A 100 16.50 29.62 6.29
CA ASP A 100 15.23 29.90 5.64
C ASP A 100 14.47 28.60 5.30
N ASP A 101 15.18 27.53 4.92
CA ASP A 101 14.59 26.20 4.72
C ASP A 101 13.87 25.68 5.98
N ILE A 102 14.46 25.92 7.16
CA ILE A 102 13.86 25.58 8.45
C ILE A 102 12.61 26.42 8.67
N GLY A 103 12.74 27.75 8.52
CA GLY A 103 11.62 28.68 8.67
C GLY A 103 10.43 28.33 7.77
N ALA A 104 10.69 27.94 6.52
CA ALA A 104 9.66 27.56 5.56
C ALA A 104 8.92 26.27 5.97
N ARG A 105 9.63 25.27 6.51
CA ARG A 105 9.04 24.01 6.98
C ARG A 105 8.21 24.20 8.25
N LEU A 106 8.73 24.97 9.21
CA LEU A 106 7.97 25.32 10.42
C LEU A 106 6.70 26.12 10.07
N ALA A 107 6.81 27.11 9.17
CA ALA A 107 5.66 27.89 8.70
C ALA A 107 4.64 27.05 7.90
N ALA A 108 5.07 25.93 7.30
CA ALA A 108 4.20 25.01 6.58
C ALA A 108 3.47 24.02 7.51
N GLY A 109 3.80 23.98 8.81
CA GLY A 109 3.10 23.18 9.82
C GLY A 109 3.95 22.09 10.50
N ALA A 110 5.26 22.04 10.28
CA ALA A 110 6.14 21.20 11.10
C ALA A 110 6.36 21.83 12.48
N ASP A 111 6.37 21.01 13.53
CA ASP A 111 6.74 21.45 14.89
C ASP A 111 8.25 21.43 15.09
N LYS A 112 8.93 20.49 14.44
CA LYS A 112 10.38 20.33 14.47
C LYS A 112 10.94 20.04 13.09
N VAL A 113 12.23 20.30 12.91
CA VAL A 113 12.97 19.88 11.72
C VAL A 113 14.09 18.91 12.09
N THR A 114 14.39 17.98 11.20
CA THR A 114 15.57 17.11 11.36
C THR A 114 16.59 17.32 10.25
N ILE A 115 17.86 17.50 10.65
CA ILE A 115 18.97 17.93 9.79
C ILE A 115 20.15 16.97 9.96
N ASN A 116 20.76 16.57 8.84
CA ASN A 116 21.96 15.70 8.81
C ASN A 116 23.14 16.38 8.09
N THR A 117 23.31 16.17 6.77
CA THR A 117 24.49 16.63 6.00
C THR A 117 24.88 18.10 6.27
N ALA A 118 23.91 19.02 6.30
CA ALA A 118 24.21 20.45 6.45
C ALA A 118 24.92 20.79 7.77
N VAL A 119 24.61 20.07 8.85
CA VAL A 119 25.27 20.29 10.16
C VAL A 119 26.60 19.56 10.26
N ILE A 120 26.82 18.50 9.48
CA ILE A 120 28.13 17.85 9.37
C ILE A 120 29.10 18.78 8.63
N ASP A 121 28.65 19.40 7.53
CA ASP A 121 29.50 20.28 6.71
C ASP A 121 29.71 21.66 7.37
N ASP A 122 28.74 22.18 8.12
CA ASP A 122 28.86 23.39 8.96
C ASP A 122 28.20 23.19 10.33
N PRO A 123 28.95 22.73 11.35
CA PRO A 123 28.40 22.51 12.69
C PRO A 123 27.80 23.76 13.34
N SER A 124 28.30 24.96 13.01
CA SER A 124 27.78 26.22 13.56
C SER A 124 26.36 26.52 13.11
N PHE A 125 25.86 25.83 12.08
CA PHE A 125 24.47 25.86 11.64
C PHE A 125 23.49 25.46 12.75
N VAL A 126 23.86 24.51 13.62
CA VAL A 126 23.02 24.07 14.76
C VAL A 126 22.76 25.25 15.69
N SER A 127 23.81 25.97 16.10
CA SER A 127 23.69 27.11 17.01
C SER A 127 22.85 28.23 16.41
N ARG A 128 23.08 28.57 15.13
CA ARG A 128 22.25 29.59 14.44
C ARG A 128 20.78 29.18 14.37
N ALA A 129 20.49 27.91 14.11
CA ALA A 129 19.12 27.41 14.05
C ALA A 129 18.44 27.40 15.44
N ALA A 130 19.16 26.94 16.47
CA ALA A 130 18.69 26.91 17.84
C ALA A 130 18.45 28.32 18.40
N GLU A 131 19.34 29.28 18.13
CA GLU A 131 19.15 30.68 18.53
C GLU A 131 17.91 31.31 17.87
N ARG A 132 17.61 30.94 16.61
CA ARG A 132 16.51 31.54 15.85
C ARG A 132 15.15 30.95 16.18
N PHE A 133 15.06 29.64 16.37
CA PHE A 133 13.79 28.90 16.49
C PHE A 133 13.60 28.19 17.85
N GLY A 134 14.66 28.13 18.68
CA GLY A 134 14.72 27.37 19.92
C GLY A 134 15.17 25.93 19.72
N SER A 135 15.98 25.41 20.65
CA SER A 135 16.56 24.06 20.59
C SER A 135 15.51 22.96 20.40
N GLN A 136 14.32 23.12 21.01
CA GLN A 136 13.23 22.13 20.92
C GLN A 136 12.74 21.87 19.48
N CYS A 137 12.99 22.80 18.56
CA CYS A 137 12.62 22.66 17.15
C CYS A 137 13.71 21.96 16.31
N ILE A 138 14.93 21.79 16.86
CA ILE A 138 16.12 21.36 16.11
C ILE A 138 16.49 19.93 16.52
N VAL A 139 16.17 18.99 15.64
CA VAL A 139 16.58 17.58 15.75
C VAL A 139 17.81 17.37 14.87
N VAL A 140 18.88 16.79 15.40
CA VAL A 140 20.04 16.39 14.58
C VAL A 140 19.98 14.90 14.30
N SER A 141 19.96 14.53 13.02
CA SER A 141 20.00 13.13 12.60
C SER A 141 21.44 12.65 12.52
N ILE A 142 21.70 11.49 13.12
CA ILE A 142 22.99 10.80 13.07
C ILE A 142 22.75 9.45 12.40
N ASP A 143 23.13 9.35 11.14
CA ASP A 143 23.18 8.07 10.43
C ASP A 143 24.56 7.44 10.71
N ALA A 144 24.59 6.23 11.26
CA ALA A 144 25.83 5.56 11.63
C ALA A 144 25.96 4.20 10.93
N ARG A 145 27.20 3.84 10.58
CA ARG A 145 27.54 2.55 9.97
C ARG A 145 28.75 1.94 10.66
N GLU A 146 28.74 0.62 10.83
CA GLU A 146 29.90 -0.13 11.32
C GLU A 146 31.01 -0.21 10.24
N ASP A 147 32.27 -0.01 10.63
CA ASP A 147 33.42 -0.05 9.72
C ASP A 147 34.01 -1.46 9.52
N GLY A 148 33.37 -2.48 10.11
CA GLY A 148 33.79 -3.89 10.08
C GLY A 148 34.80 -4.28 11.15
N SER A 149 35.29 -3.33 11.97
CA SER A 149 36.12 -3.59 13.15
C SER A 149 35.33 -3.66 14.46
N GLY A 150 34.00 -3.46 14.39
CA GLY A 150 33.14 -3.22 15.55
C GLY A 150 33.03 -1.74 15.94
N ALA A 151 33.71 -0.83 15.23
CA ALA A 151 33.60 0.61 15.45
C ALA A 151 32.56 1.23 14.52
N TYR A 152 31.94 2.32 14.96
CA TYR A 152 30.92 3.05 14.20
C TYR A 152 31.44 4.40 13.72
N GLU A 153 31.01 4.78 12.52
CA GLU A 153 31.32 6.06 11.90
C GLU A 153 30.04 6.79 11.48
N VAL A 154 30.01 8.11 11.68
CA VAL A 154 28.92 8.98 11.21
C VAL A 154 28.98 9.10 9.69
N MET A 155 27.82 8.99 9.06
CA MET A 155 27.65 9.00 7.61
C MET A 155 26.84 10.21 7.15
N ALA A 156 27.32 10.88 6.12
CA ALA A 156 26.64 11.96 5.42
C ALA A 156 26.08 11.51 4.06
N ASP A 157 25.32 12.40 3.42
CA ASP A 157 24.81 12.25 2.04
C ASP A 157 23.94 11.01 1.82
N GLY A 158 23.09 10.71 2.81
CA GLY A 158 22.21 9.53 2.80
C GLY A 158 23.01 8.23 2.93
N GLY A 159 23.96 8.18 3.86
CA GLY A 159 24.75 6.98 4.15
C GLY A 159 25.94 6.73 3.20
N LYS A 160 26.26 7.67 2.31
CA LYS A 160 27.26 7.47 1.24
C LYS A 160 28.66 7.95 1.61
N ARG A 161 28.76 9.05 2.37
CA ARG A 161 30.05 9.69 2.69
C ARG A 161 30.45 9.45 4.14
N PRO A 162 31.54 8.70 4.41
CA PRO A 162 32.11 8.60 5.76
C PRO A 162 32.69 9.95 6.19
N THR A 163 32.64 10.26 7.49
CA THR A 163 33.02 11.59 8.02
C THR A 163 34.25 11.58 8.92
N GLY A 164 34.71 10.41 9.35
CA GLY A 164 35.76 10.20 10.33
C GLY A 164 35.34 10.41 11.78
N MET A 165 34.08 10.79 12.03
CA MET A 165 33.58 11.08 13.38
C MET A 165 32.88 9.86 13.98
N THR A 166 33.10 9.63 15.28
CA THR A 166 32.32 8.62 16.02
C THR A 166 30.93 9.18 16.35
N PRO A 167 29.88 8.33 16.40
CA PRO A 167 28.53 8.76 16.75
C PRO A 167 28.45 9.46 18.12
N ALA A 168 29.15 8.96 19.13
CA ALA A 168 29.17 9.52 20.48
C ALA A 168 29.84 10.91 20.55
N ASP A 169 30.97 11.09 19.86
CA ASP A 169 31.65 12.39 19.83
C ASP A 169 30.83 13.43 19.07
N TRP A 170 30.22 13.02 17.95
CA TRP A 170 29.34 13.90 17.19
C TRP A 170 28.09 14.27 17.98
N ALA A 171 27.47 13.32 18.69
CA ALA A 171 26.33 13.56 19.57
C ALA A 171 26.62 14.61 20.66
N ARG A 172 27.76 14.48 21.36
CA ARG A 172 28.22 15.49 22.33
C ARG A 172 28.37 16.86 21.70
N ARG A 173 28.98 16.89 20.51
CA ARG A 173 29.25 18.14 19.82
C ARG A 173 27.96 18.87 19.44
N VAL A 174 26.95 18.16 18.93
CA VAL A 174 25.69 18.80 18.51
C VAL A 174 24.82 19.22 19.69
N GLU A 175 24.90 18.50 20.81
CA GLU A 175 24.30 18.93 22.09
C GLU A 175 24.92 20.26 22.57
N GLU A 176 26.25 20.37 22.62
CA GLU A 176 26.96 21.60 22.98
C GLU A 176 26.56 22.79 22.07
N LEU A 177 26.28 22.51 20.80
CA LEU A 177 25.89 23.51 19.82
C LEU A 177 24.40 23.91 19.91
N GLY A 178 23.61 23.24 20.76
CA GLY A 178 22.23 23.62 21.07
C GLY A 178 21.15 22.77 20.38
N ALA A 179 21.47 21.57 19.87
CA ALA A 179 20.45 20.63 19.42
C ALA A 179 19.50 20.26 20.58
N GLY A 180 18.20 20.16 20.31
CA GLY A 180 17.22 19.78 21.34
C GLY A 180 16.96 18.29 21.45
N GLU A 181 17.28 17.53 20.38
CA GLU A 181 17.01 16.09 20.29
C GLU A 181 17.89 15.46 19.19
N ILE A 182 18.23 14.19 19.34
CA ILE A 182 19.00 13.41 18.35
C ILE A 182 18.11 12.33 17.74
N PHE A 183 18.16 12.18 16.42
CA PHE A 183 17.56 11.06 15.69
C PHE A 183 18.67 10.12 15.21
N LEU A 184 18.87 9.01 15.93
CA LEU A 184 19.95 8.04 15.66
C LEU A 184 19.43 6.90 14.79
N ASN A 185 20.07 6.69 13.63
CA ASN A 185 19.70 5.61 12.72
C ASN A 185 20.89 4.69 12.42
N SER A 186 20.71 3.39 12.60
CA SER A 186 21.70 2.37 12.20
C SER A 186 21.46 1.99 10.74
N ILE A 187 22.41 2.32 9.87
CA ILE A 187 22.36 1.96 8.44
C ILE A 187 22.39 0.43 8.27
N ASP A 188 23.17 -0.28 9.09
CA ASP A 188 23.34 -1.73 9.01
C ASP A 188 22.08 -2.50 9.44
N ARG A 189 21.26 -1.90 10.31
CA ARG A 189 19.98 -2.49 10.74
C ARG A 189 18.79 -2.01 9.89
N ASP A 190 18.92 -0.95 9.09
CA ASP A 190 17.81 -0.37 8.32
C ASP A 190 17.13 -1.39 7.39
N GLY A 191 15.83 -1.61 7.63
CA GLY A 191 15.03 -2.58 6.88
C GLY A 191 15.44 -4.05 7.05
N SER A 192 16.33 -4.39 7.99
CA SER A 192 16.78 -5.76 8.23
C SER A 192 15.81 -6.62 9.06
N GLY A 193 14.98 -5.97 9.88
CA GLY A 193 14.07 -6.65 10.81
C GLY A 193 14.75 -7.35 12.00
N MET A 194 16.07 -7.20 12.20
CA MET A 194 16.85 -7.92 13.21
C MET A 194 16.89 -7.29 14.61
N GLY A 195 16.12 -6.23 14.84
CA GLY A 195 16.13 -5.43 16.07
C GLY A 195 17.10 -4.24 16.01
N TYR A 196 16.98 -3.35 16.99
CA TYR A 196 17.86 -2.18 17.12
C TYR A 196 19.32 -2.59 17.36
N ASP A 197 20.25 -1.75 16.93
CA ASP A 197 21.66 -1.86 17.31
C ASP A 197 21.87 -1.30 18.73
N LEU A 198 21.74 -2.15 19.75
CA LEU A 198 21.78 -1.71 21.14
C LEU A 198 23.16 -1.19 21.60
N ASP A 199 24.25 -1.65 20.97
CA ASP A 199 25.60 -1.16 21.30
C ASP A 199 25.78 0.27 20.79
N LEU A 200 25.40 0.52 19.54
CA LEU A 200 25.36 1.87 18.99
C LEU A 200 24.45 2.79 19.82
N VAL A 201 23.25 2.33 20.17
CA VAL A 201 22.29 3.12 20.95
C VAL A 201 22.88 3.53 22.29
N ARG A 202 23.44 2.59 23.07
CA ARG A 202 24.08 2.88 24.36
C ARG A 202 25.25 3.86 24.22
N SER A 203 26.03 3.76 23.14
CA SER A 203 27.17 4.64 22.92
C SER A 203 26.75 6.11 22.81
N VAL A 204 25.59 6.37 22.20
CA VAL A 204 25.07 7.73 22.00
C VAL A 204 24.26 8.19 23.21
N THR A 205 23.35 7.37 23.73
CA THR A 205 22.52 7.72 24.89
C THR A 205 23.35 7.98 26.15
N GLY A 206 24.46 7.26 26.33
CA GLY A 206 25.39 7.49 27.43
C GLY A 206 26.28 8.73 27.27
N ALA A 207 26.33 9.33 26.06
CA ALA A 207 27.20 10.45 25.76
C ALA A 207 26.51 11.82 25.91
N VAL A 208 25.17 11.87 25.91
CA VAL A 208 24.39 13.12 25.90
C VAL A 208 23.30 13.13 26.98
N THR A 209 22.78 14.32 27.29
CA THR A 209 21.64 14.51 28.21
C THR A 209 20.33 14.83 27.50
N ILE A 210 20.39 15.34 26.27
CA ILE A 210 19.23 15.56 25.42
C ILE A 210 18.58 14.24 24.96
N PRO A 211 17.26 14.24 24.65
CA PRO A 211 16.56 13.05 24.18
C PRO A 211 17.20 12.45 22.92
N VAL A 212 17.28 11.11 22.89
CA VAL A 212 17.67 10.33 21.71
C VAL A 212 16.48 9.50 21.24
N ILE A 213 16.10 9.68 19.98
CA ILE A 213 15.18 8.83 19.22
C ILE A 213 16.02 7.79 18.49
N VAL A 214 15.77 6.49 18.74
CA VAL A 214 16.42 5.41 17.97
C VAL A 214 15.53 4.93 16.83
N CYS A 215 16.13 4.72 15.65
CA CYS A 215 15.50 4.12 14.48
C CYS A 215 16.42 3.06 13.82
N GLY A 216 15.83 2.20 12.99
CA GLY A 216 16.54 1.18 12.20
C GLY A 216 16.62 -0.19 12.88
N GLY A 217 16.00 -1.21 12.27
CA GLY A 217 16.13 -2.61 12.70
C GLY A 217 14.86 -3.34 13.13
N VAL A 218 13.80 -2.64 13.52
CA VAL A 218 12.58 -3.31 14.02
C VAL A 218 11.90 -4.16 12.94
N GLY A 219 11.59 -5.41 13.28
CA GLY A 219 10.89 -6.38 12.42
C GLY A 219 9.74 -7.12 13.12
N GLN A 220 9.76 -7.18 14.44
CA GLN A 220 8.68 -7.71 15.29
C GLN A 220 8.49 -6.80 16.51
N TYR A 221 7.33 -6.89 17.17
CA TYR A 221 6.98 -5.94 18.23
C TYR A 221 7.90 -6.03 19.46
N GLU A 222 8.48 -7.20 19.71
CA GLU A 222 9.43 -7.46 20.79
C GLU A 222 10.73 -6.68 20.64
N HIS A 223 11.06 -6.22 19.42
CA HIS A 223 12.27 -5.42 19.17
C HIS A 223 12.15 -3.97 19.68
N PHE A 224 10.96 -3.49 20.02
CA PHE A 224 10.76 -2.11 20.44
C PHE A 224 11.24 -1.83 21.88
N ALA A 225 10.82 -2.65 22.85
CA ALA A 225 11.11 -2.41 24.27
C ALA A 225 12.62 -2.34 24.61
N PRO A 226 13.48 -3.22 24.04
CA PRO A 226 14.93 -3.15 24.28
C PRO A 226 15.56 -1.80 23.94
N GLY A 227 15.03 -1.07 22.95
CA GLY A 227 15.54 0.26 22.60
C GLY A 227 15.48 1.26 23.77
N VAL A 228 14.45 1.16 24.61
CA VAL A 228 14.32 1.98 25.83
C VAL A 228 15.00 1.30 27.02
N LEU A 229 14.66 0.04 27.31
CA LEU A 229 15.06 -0.64 28.54
C LEU A 229 16.56 -0.93 28.59
N ASP A 230 17.15 -1.35 27.47
CA ASP A 230 18.55 -1.77 27.37
C ASP A 230 19.43 -0.73 26.65
N GLY A 231 18.82 0.06 25.76
CA GLY A 231 19.48 1.13 25.01
C GLY A 231 19.48 2.49 25.71
N GLY A 232 18.52 2.75 26.60
CA GLY A 232 18.36 4.05 27.26
C GLY A 232 17.79 5.15 26.36
N ALA A 233 17.18 4.81 25.23
CA ALA A 233 16.59 5.79 24.33
C ALA A 233 15.37 6.48 24.98
N SER A 234 15.20 7.77 24.70
CA SER A 234 14.03 8.55 25.16
C SER A 234 12.81 8.33 24.27
N ALA A 235 13.01 7.84 23.04
CA ALA A 235 11.96 7.45 22.12
C ALA A 235 12.45 6.36 21.18
N ILE A 236 11.51 5.55 20.70
CA ILE A 236 11.73 4.44 19.79
C ILE A 236 10.95 4.68 18.50
N SER A 237 11.60 4.51 17.37
CA SER A 237 11.05 4.77 16.05
C SER A 237 11.24 3.58 15.10
N ALA A 238 10.29 3.40 14.19
CA ALA A 238 10.34 2.42 13.11
C ALA A 238 9.52 2.92 11.91
N ALA A 239 9.82 2.42 10.72
CA ALA A 239 9.11 2.73 9.48
C ALA A 239 8.32 1.51 8.96
N ASN A 240 9.03 0.58 8.31
CA ASN A 240 8.48 -0.55 7.56
C ASN A 240 7.36 -1.33 8.29
N ILE A 241 7.56 -1.70 9.56
CA ILE A 241 6.60 -2.51 10.34
C ILE A 241 5.20 -1.87 10.42
N PHE A 242 5.09 -0.53 10.41
CA PHE A 242 3.80 0.15 10.51
C PHE A 242 3.00 0.17 9.20
N HIS A 243 3.66 -0.19 8.09
CA HIS A 243 3.04 -0.25 6.77
C HIS A 243 2.41 -1.60 6.47
N PHE A 244 2.90 -2.67 7.09
CA PHE A 244 2.63 -4.05 6.66
C PHE A 244 1.52 -4.73 7.45
N PHE A 245 1.24 -4.29 8.68
CA PHE A 245 0.29 -4.97 9.56
C PHE A 245 -0.88 -4.06 9.96
N GLU A 246 -2.05 -4.67 10.13
CA GLU A 246 -3.24 -4.01 10.66
C GLU A 246 -3.03 -3.62 12.13
N LEU A 247 -3.44 -2.41 12.51
CA LEU A 247 -3.28 -1.88 13.88
C LEU A 247 -1.86 -2.01 14.44
N SER A 248 -0.87 -1.97 13.57
CA SER A 248 0.54 -2.16 13.88
C SER A 248 1.06 -1.22 14.97
N TYR A 249 0.63 0.04 14.99
CA TYR A 249 1.03 0.99 16.04
C TYR A 249 0.38 0.67 17.39
N PRO A 250 -0.95 0.51 17.51
CA PRO A 250 -1.58 0.00 18.74
C PRO A 250 -0.93 -1.28 19.28
N HIS A 251 -0.68 -2.28 18.42
CA HIS A 251 -0.05 -3.54 18.85
C HIS A 251 1.39 -3.34 19.32
N ALA A 252 2.20 -2.57 18.60
CA ALA A 252 3.56 -2.23 19.03
C ALA A 252 3.57 -1.51 20.39
N LYS A 253 2.65 -0.55 20.57
CA LYS A 253 2.52 0.20 21.82
C LYS A 253 2.11 -0.70 22.98
N GLN A 254 1.16 -1.61 22.76
CA GLN A 254 0.74 -2.58 23.76
C GLN A 254 1.88 -3.52 24.14
N ALA A 255 2.62 -4.06 23.16
CA ALA A 255 3.78 -4.91 23.41
C ALA A 255 4.86 -4.21 24.26
N CYS A 256 5.10 -2.91 24.03
CA CYS A 256 6.01 -2.13 24.86
C CYS A 256 5.51 -1.95 26.30
N ILE A 257 4.22 -1.68 26.47
CA ILE A 257 3.59 -1.53 27.80
C ILE A 257 3.67 -2.84 28.58
N ASP A 258 3.35 -3.96 27.92
CA ASP A 258 3.41 -5.30 28.53
C ASP A 258 4.84 -5.70 28.92
N ALA A 259 5.84 -5.23 28.15
CA ALA A 259 7.26 -5.38 28.47
C ALA A 259 7.78 -4.41 29.56
N GLY A 260 6.93 -3.51 30.09
CA GLY A 260 7.26 -2.62 31.19
C GLY A 260 7.73 -1.21 30.79
N VAL A 261 7.63 -0.82 29.52
CA VAL A 261 7.91 0.56 29.09
C VAL A 261 6.73 1.46 29.44
N ALA A 262 6.99 2.54 30.18
CA ALA A 262 5.97 3.48 30.66
C ALA A 262 5.42 4.43 29.57
N LEU A 263 4.90 3.89 28.47
CA LEU A 263 4.28 4.66 27.37
C LEU A 263 2.91 5.25 27.77
N ARG A 264 2.36 6.10 26.91
CA ARG A 264 0.92 6.46 26.98
C ARG A 264 0.09 5.21 26.67
N PRO A 265 -1.07 4.99 27.33
CA PRO A 265 -1.90 3.82 27.08
C PRO A 265 -2.43 3.81 25.63
N VAL A 266 -2.77 2.61 25.14
CA VAL A 266 -3.50 2.44 23.88
C VAL A 266 -4.94 2.95 24.09
N GLY A 267 -5.40 3.81 23.20
CA GLY A 267 -6.75 4.38 23.25
C GLY A 267 -7.45 4.20 21.91
N LEU A 268 -8.12 3.06 21.73
CA LEU A 268 -8.99 2.78 20.58
C LEU A 268 -10.45 3.07 20.98
N GLY A 269 -11.31 3.38 20.00
CA GLY A 269 -12.75 3.59 20.25
C GLY A 269 -13.17 5.01 20.67
N SER A 270 -12.27 6.00 20.61
CA SER A 270 -12.65 7.40 20.83
C SER A 270 -13.57 7.89 19.71
N ARG A 271 -14.71 8.50 20.08
CA ARG A 271 -15.63 9.15 19.11
C ARG A 271 -14.99 10.29 18.32
N TYR A 272 -13.86 10.82 18.81
CA TYR A 272 -13.11 11.89 18.17
C TYR A 272 -12.03 11.37 17.21
N LEU A 273 -11.74 10.07 17.26
CA LEU A 273 -10.70 9.41 16.47
C LEU A 273 -11.35 8.32 15.63
N VAL A 274 -11.98 8.73 14.53
CA VAL A 274 -12.78 7.84 13.68
C VAL A 274 -11.98 7.44 12.45
N ARG A 275 -11.70 6.15 12.32
CA ARG A 275 -10.98 5.53 11.17
C ARG A 275 -11.55 5.88 9.79
N VAL A 276 -12.85 6.13 9.69
CA VAL A 276 -13.54 6.40 8.42
C VAL A 276 -13.27 7.85 7.98
N PRO A 277 -12.73 8.09 6.77
CA PRO A 277 -12.38 9.45 6.33
C PRO A 277 -13.58 10.39 6.30
N GLU A 278 -13.33 11.66 6.61
CA GLU A 278 -14.29 12.74 6.41
C GLU A 278 -14.08 13.40 5.04
N TYR A 279 -15.18 13.64 4.34
CA TYR A 279 -15.15 14.22 2.99
C TYR A 279 -15.76 15.62 2.99
N ASP A 280 -15.10 16.56 2.30
CA ASP A 280 -15.68 17.84 1.94
C ASP A 280 -16.76 17.62 0.86
N ILE A 281 -18.00 17.42 1.29
CA ILE A 281 -19.11 17.02 0.42
C ILE A 281 -19.38 18.07 -0.67
N GLU A 282 -19.24 19.36 -0.38
CA GLU A 282 -19.48 20.42 -1.35
C GLU A 282 -18.43 20.40 -2.46
N ARG A 283 -17.14 20.33 -2.09
CA ARG A 283 -16.03 20.18 -3.04
C ARG A 283 -16.19 18.92 -3.89
N GLU A 284 -16.61 17.81 -3.27
CA GLU A 284 -16.78 16.53 -3.95
C GLU A 284 -17.97 16.52 -4.93
N ILE A 285 -19.09 17.17 -4.58
CA ILE A 285 -20.22 17.39 -5.50
C ILE A 285 -19.79 18.28 -6.68
N ALA A 286 -19.04 19.36 -6.41
CA ALA A 286 -18.55 20.25 -7.46
C ALA A 286 -17.62 19.51 -8.43
N ARG A 287 -16.70 18.69 -7.90
CA ARG A 287 -15.77 17.87 -8.69
C ARG A 287 -16.49 16.86 -9.58
N HIS A 288 -17.46 16.13 -9.03
CA HIS A 288 -18.28 15.17 -9.79
C HIS A 288 -19.10 15.87 -10.88
N SER A 289 -19.74 17.01 -10.55
CA SER A 289 -20.54 17.79 -11.49
C SER A 289 -19.70 18.36 -12.64
N GLU A 290 -18.49 18.85 -12.34
CA GLU A 290 -17.55 19.34 -13.34
C GLU A 290 -17.13 18.23 -14.32
N ARG A 291 -16.88 17.01 -13.83
CA ARG A 291 -16.57 15.88 -14.71
C ARG A 291 -17.73 15.53 -15.64
N LEU A 292 -18.96 15.48 -15.11
CA LEU A 292 -20.14 15.23 -15.95
C LEU A 292 -20.37 16.35 -16.98
N ARG A 293 -20.05 17.60 -16.61
CA ARG A 293 -20.05 18.74 -17.52
C ARG A 293 -19.05 18.55 -18.66
N GLN A 294 -17.80 18.20 -18.33
CA GLN A 294 -16.74 17.91 -19.29
C GLN A 294 -17.11 16.78 -20.25
N ALA A 295 -17.66 15.68 -19.72
CA ALA A 295 -18.15 14.56 -20.52
C ALA A 295 -19.23 15.01 -21.53
N ARG A 296 -20.24 15.76 -21.07
CA ARG A 296 -21.33 16.25 -21.92
C ARG A 296 -20.83 17.19 -23.01
N ASP A 297 -19.92 18.10 -22.66
CA ASP A 297 -19.42 19.16 -23.54
C ASP A 297 -18.25 18.69 -24.44
N GLY A 298 -17.70 17.49 -24.21
CA GLY A 298 -16.53 16.96 -24.91
C GLY A 298 -15.21 17.67 -24.55
N ASP A 299 -15.15 18.31 -23.37
CA ASP A 299 -13.99 19.05 -22.89
C ASP A 299 -13.04 18.14 -22.10
N TYR A 300 -12.18 17.41 -22.82
CA TYR A 300 -11.26 16.45 -22.24
C TYR A 300 -9.87 17.05 -22.03
N VAL A 301 -9.34 16.98 -20.81
CA VAL A 301 -8.00 17.50 -20.46
C VAL A 301 -6.90 16.93 -21.38
N ALA A 302 -6.94 15.63 -21.69
CA ALA A 302 -5.97 14.99 -22.59
C ALA A 302 -6.07 15.44 -24.06
N ALA A 303 -7.19 16.06 -24.46
CA ALA A 303 -7.36 16.61 -25.81
C ALA A 303 -6.84 18.05 -25.94
N ARG A 304 -6.58 18.75 -24.82
CA ARG A 304 -6.23 20.18 -24.85
C ARG A 304 -4.79 20.41 -25.35
N PRO A 305 -4.52 21.44 -26.18
CA PRO A 305 -3.18 21.72 -26.70
C PRO A 305 -2.10 21.92 -25.63
N GLU A 306 -2.44 22.57 -24.52
CA GLU A 306 -1.53 22.84 -23.39
C GLU A 306 -1.03 21.57 -22.70
N SER A 307 -1.76 20.46 -22.83
CA SER A 307 -1.36 19.16 -22.30
C SER A 307 -0.14 18.58 -23.04
N ALA A 308 0.19 19.08 -24.24
CA ALA A 308 1.38 18.67 -24.97
C ALA A 308 2.69 18.94 -24.22
N GLY A 309 2.75 20.01 -23.42
CA GLY A 309 3.92 20.35 -22.60
C GLY A 309 4.10 19.47 -21.35
N ARG A 310 3.07 18.69 -20.97
CA ARG A 310 3.10 17.75 -19.82
C ARG A 310 3.47 16.32 -20.21
N ARG A 311 3.78 16.07 -21.50
CA ARG A 311 4.10 14.74 -22.03
C ARG A 311 5.52 14.34 -21.62
N HIS A 312 5.64 13.78 -20.41
CA HIS A 312 6.82 13.00 -20.07
C HIS A 312 6.85 11.72 -20.92
N HIS A 313 8.04 11.30 -21.35
CA HIS A 313 8.20 10.06 -22.11
C HIS A 313 7.78 8.88 -21.24
N ILE A 314 6.73 8.15 -21.64
CA ILE A 314 6.36 6.88 -20.98
C ILE A 314 7.51 5.91 -21.20
N ARG A 315 7.99 5.29 -20.12
CA ARG A 315 9.02 4.24 -20.22
C ARG A 315 8.33 2.89 -20.10
N TRP A 316 8.83 1.89 -20.80
CA TRP A 316 8.41 0.51 -20.65
C TRP A 316 9.53 -0.31 -20.05
N CYS A 317 9.17 -1.31 -19.25
CA CYS A 317 10.16 -2.18 -18.62
C CYS A 317 11.02 -2.85 -19.69
N THR A 318 12.35 -2.86 -19.51
CA THR A 318 13.24 -3.54 -20.44
C THR A 318 13.08 -5.06 -20.43
N SER A 319 12.60 -5.64 -19.32
CA SER A 319 12.45 -7.09 -19.16
C SER A 319 11.03 -7.64 -19.37
N CYS A 320 9.98 -6.82 -19.20
CA CYS A 320 8.59 -7.21 -19.50
C CYS A 320 7.89 -6.15 -20.36
N VAL A 321 6.57 -5.98 -20.28
CA VAL A 321 5.81 -5.01 -21.09
C VAL A 321 5.13 -3.91 -20.25
N TYR A 322 5.46 -3.83 -18.96
CA TYR A 322 4.78 -2.92 -18.03
C TYR A 322 5.21 -1.45 -18.25
N PRO A 323 4.26 -0.49 -18.34
CA PRO A 323 4.57 0.92 -18.51
C PRO A 323 4.90 1.61 -17.18
N SER A 324 5.64 2.73 -17.24
CA SER A 324 5.95 3.61 -16.10
C SER A 324 4.73 4.38 -15.60
N ILE A 325 3.72 4.55 -16.45
CA ILE A 325 2.41 5.07 -16.06
C ILE A 325 1.49 3.90 -15.74
N SER A 326 1.18 3.71 -14.47
CA SER A 326 0.50 2.51 -14.03
C SER A 326 -0.44 2.75 -12.86
N ALA A 327 -1.59 2.07 -12.88
CA ALA A 327 -2.51 1.97 -11.75
C ALA A 327 -1.88 1.33 -10.48
N ALA A 328 -0.80 0.56 -10.62
CA ALA A 328 -0.08 -0.05 -9.52
C ALA A 328 1.16 0.80 -9.14
N PRO A 329 1.56 0.85 -7.86
CA PRO A 329 2.79 1.52 -7.46
C PRO A 329 3.99 0.76 -8.04
N MET A 330 4.73 1.40 -8.95
CA MET A 330 5.82 0.78 -9.69
C MET A 330 6.98 1.76 -9.84
N GLU A 331 8.20 1.26 -9.60
CA GLU A 331 9.44 2.01 -9.82
C GLU A 331 10.33 1.30 -10.83
N PHE A 332 11.30 2.03 -11.38
CA PHE A 332 12.25 1.54 -12.36
C PHE A 332 13.67 1.78 -11.85
N ASN A 333 14.54 0.79 -12.02
CA ASN A 333 15.97 1.00 -11.77
C ASN A 333 16.63 1.74 -12.95
N ASP A 334 17.93 2.05 -12.81
CA ASP A 334 18.69 2.78 -13.82
C ASP A 334 18.82 2.02 -15.15
N ALA A 335 18.65 0.70 -15.14
CA ALA A 335 18.62 -0.15 -16.33
C ALA A 335 17.23 -0.23 -17.01
N GLY A 336 16.24 0.54 -16.52
CA GLY A 336 14.89 0.56 -17.04
C GLY A 336 14.07 -0.69 -16.71
N GLU A 337 14.48 -1.51 -15.74
CA GLU A 337 13.72 -2.67 -15.28
C GLU A 337 12.77 -2.27 -14.14
N CYS A 338 11.51 -2.68 -14.25
CA CYS A 338 10.49 -2.39 -13.24
C CYS A 338 10.64 -3.25 -11.97
N THR A 339 10.21 -2.72 -10.83
CA THR A 339 10.29 -3.41 -9.52
C THR A 339 9.62 -4.78 -9.51
N GLY A 340 8.53 -4.97 -10.28
CA GLY A 340 7.88 -6.28 -10.39
C GLY A 340 8.77 -7.37 -11.04
N CYS A 341 9.58 -7.01 -12.05
CA CYS A 341 10.55 -7.95 -12.63
C CYS A 341 11.73 -8.21 -11.69
N GLN A 342 12.20 -7.18 -10.99
CA GLN A 342 13.25 -7.32 -9.98
C GLN A 342 12.83 -8.28 -8.86
N MET A 343 11.62 -8.13 -8.32
CA MET A 343 11.10 -9.01 -7.26
C MET A 343 10.82 -10.44 -7.76
N ALA A 344 10.38 -10.61 -9.00
CA ALA A 344 10.23 -11.94 -9.59
C ALA A 344 11.57 -12.70 -9.65
N LYS A 345 12.67 -12.01 -10.00
CA LYS A 345 14.03 -12.60 -9.96
C LYS A 345 14.43 -12.97 -8.53
N VAL A 346 14.16 -12.11 -7.55
CA VAL A 346 14.41 -12.44 -6.13
C VAL A 346 13.64 -13.69 -5.74
N LYS A 347 12.33 -13.74 -5.98
CA LYS A 347 11.47 -14.91 -5.69
C LYS A 347 11.99 -16.20 -6.32
N ALA A 348 12.47 -16.15 -7.56
CA ALA A 348 13.04 -17.31 -8.26
C ALA A 348 14.35 -17.82 -7.64
N THR A 349 15.08 -16.98 -6.91
CA THR A 349 16.34 -17.38 -6.22
C THR A 349 16.13 -17.90 -4.80
N ILE A 350 14.91 -17.80 -4.24
CA ILE A 350 14.61 -18.30 -2.90
C ILE A 350 14.70 -19.84 -2.91
N PRO A 351 15.58 -20.46 -2.11
CA PRO A 351 15.74 -21.91 -2.09
C PRO A 351 14.51 -22.59 -1.49
N SER A 352 14.27 -23.85 -1.86
CA SER A 352 13.15 -24.64 -1.32
C SER A 352 13.16 -24.71 0.20
N SER A 353 14.35 -24.78 0.82
CA SER A 353 14.51 -24.80 2.28
C SER A 353 13.96 -23.54 2.97
N GLU A 354 14.00 -22.39 2.30
CA GLU A 354 13.39 -21.16 2.83
C GLU A 354 11.87 -21.20 2.71
N TRP A 355 11.32 -21.78 1.64
CA TRP A 355 9.89 -22.03 1.54
C TRP A 355 9.39 -23.05 2.58
N ASP A 356 10.21 -24.05 2.92
CA ASP A 356 9.91 -24.98 4.02
C ASP A 356 9.89 -24.25 5.37
N ARG A 357 10.87 -23.37 5.63
CA ARG A 357 10.88 -22.50 6.82
C ARG A 357 9.64 -21.61 6.87
N ARG A 358 9.29 -20.96 5.76
CA ARG A 358 8.09 -20.11 5.66
C ARG A 358 6.81 -20.91 5.93
N ARG A 359 6.72 -22.14 5.46
CA ARG A 359 5.60 -23.03 5.78
C ARG A 359 5.53 -23.35 7.28
N GLU A 360 6.67 -23.50 7.95
CA GLU A 360 6.70 -23.69 9.41
C GLU A 360 6.23 -22.44 10.16
N LEU A 361 6.65 -21.24 9.73
CA LEU A 361 6.13 -19.98 10.29
C LEU A 361 4.61 -19.90 10.18
N LEU A 362 4.04 -20.33 9.05
CA LEU A 362 2.59 -20.41 8.88
C LEU A 362 1.94 -21.39 9.88
N ARG A 363 2.56 -22.55 10.13
CA ARG A 363 2.06 -23.51 11.13
C ARG A 363 2.05 -22.90 12.53
N GLU A 364 3.13 -22.22 12.92
CA GLU A 364 3.23 -21.55 14.22
C GLU A 364 2.14 -20.48 14.40
N ILE A 365 1.85 -19.71 13.34
CA ILE A 365 0.74 -18.74 13.34
C ILE A 365 -0.57 -19.49 13.54
N VAL A 366 -0.87 -20.47 12.69
CA VAL A 366 -2.13 -21.20 12.73
C VAL A 366 -2.38 -21.88 14.07
N ASP A 367 -1.39 -22.56 14.64
CA ASP A 367 -1.52 -23.30 15.89
C ASP A 367 -1.71 -22.41 17.12
N ARG A 368 -1.29 -21.14 17.04
CA ARG A 368 -1.55 -20.12 18.06
C ARG A 368 -3.04 -19.75 18.14
N TYR A 369 -3.75 -19.74 17.01
CA TYR A 369 -5.12 -19.22 16.91
C TYR A 369 -6.21 -20.29 16.73
N ARG A 370 -5.82 -21.53 16.35
CA ARG A 370 -6.70 -22.68 16.16
C ARG A 370 -7.66 -22.87 17.35
N SER A 371 -8.93 -23.15 17.08
CA SER A 371 -9.90 -23.50 18.13
C SER A 371 -9.60 -24.89 18.65
N ARG A 372 -9.22 -24.99 19.93
CA ARG A 372 -8.86 -26.26 20.58
C ARG A 372 -10.07 -27.02 21.12
N ASP A 373 -11.15 -26.30 21.37
CA ASP A 373 -12.41 -26.79 21.95
C ASP A 373 -13.52 -26.99 20.89
N GLY A 374 -13.28 -26.59 19.65
CA GLY A 374 -14.27 -26.64 18.57
C GLY A 374 -15.40 -25.61 18.73
N ALA A 375 -15.23 -24.58 19.58
CA ALA A 375 -16.25 -23.56 19.81
C ALA A 375 -16.48 -22.63 18.62
N ARG A 376 -15.57 -22.61 17.64
CA ARG A 376 -15.62 -21.79 16.42
C ARG A 376 -14.83 -22.46 15.28
N HIS A 377 -15.02 -21.99 14.05
CA HIS A 377 -14.10 -22.30 12.95
C HIS A 377 -12.69 -21.77 13.25
N ASP A 378 -11.68 -22.47 12.74
CA ASP A 378 -10.27 -22.13 12.98
C ASP A 378 -9.85 -20.85 12.27
N CYS A 379 -10.40 -20.63 11.08
CA CYS A 379 -10.14 -19.46 10.27
C CYS A 379 -11.30 -19.18 9.31
N VAL A 380 -11.33 -17.95 8.78
CA VAL A 380 -12.11 -17.59 7.60
C VAL A 380 -11.21 -17.68 6.37
N ILE A 381 -11.72 -18.22 5.27
CA ILE A 381 -11.06 -18.18 3.97
C ILE A 381 -11.88 -17.28 3.04
N ALA A 382 -11.28 -16.20 2.57
CA ALA A 382 -11.87 -15.32 1.56
C ALA A 382 -11.84 -16.03 0.20
N VAL A 383 -12.98 -16.52 -0.29
CA VAL A 383 -13.06 -17.30 -1.53
C VAL A 383 -13.92 -16.63 -2.58
N SER A 384 -13.45 -16.67 -3.83
CA SER A 384 -14.21 -16.30 -5.01
C SER A 384 -14.60 -17.51 -5.87
N GLY A 385 -14.22 -18.73 -5.50
CA GLY A 385 -14.43 -19.89 -6.35
C GLY A 385 -13.47 -19.99 -7.55
N GLY A 386 -12.52 -19.06 -7.70
CA GLY A 386 -11.43 -19.18 -8.66
C GLY A 386 -10.38 -20.23 -8.27
N LYS A 387 -9.44 -20.51 -9.16
CA LYS A 387 -8.36 -21.50 -8.95
C LYS A 387 -7.60 -21.30 -7.64
N ASP A 388 -7.31 -20.04 -7.31
CA ASP A 388 -6.52 -19.67 -6.14
C ASP A 388 -7.34 -19.89 -4.86
N SER A 389 -8.68 -19.81 -4.96
CA SER A 389 -9.59 -20.18 -3.88
C SER A 389 -9.59 -21.68 -3.58
N TYR A 390 -9.51 -22.50 -4.62
CA TYR A 390 -9.37 -23.96 -4.46
C TYR A 390 -8.00 -24.31 -3.87
N PHE A 391 -6.94 -23.67 -4.37
CA PHE A 391 -5.58 -23.90 -3.86
C PHE A 391 -5.44 -23.50 -2.38
N GLN A 392 -5.88 -22.30 -1.98
CA GLN A 392 -5.80 -21.89 -0.57
C GLN A 392 -6.60 -22.83 0.34
N THR A 393 -7.78 -23.26 -0.11
CA THR A 393 -8.63 -24.15 0.69
C THR A 393 -7.99 -25.52 0.82
N HIS A 394 -7.35 -26.04 -0.23
CA HIS A 394 -6.56 -27.27 -0.15
C HIS A 394 -5.46 -27.18 0.89
N VAL A 395 -4.63 -26.13 0.85
CA VAL A 395 -3.51 -25.96 1.79
C VAL A 395 -4.03 -25.87 3.22
N LEU A 396 -5.03 -25.02 3.48
CA LEU A 396 -5.52 -24.79 4.84
C LEU A 396 -6.31 -25.97 5.41
N LYS A 397 -7.21 -26.58 4.63
CA LYS A 397 -8.06 -27.70 5.07
C LYS A 397 -7.31 -29.04 5.07
N HIS A 398 -6.64 -29.38 3.97
CA HIS A 398 -6.09 -30.73 3.77
C HIS A 398 -4.62 -30.85 4.20
N GLU A 399 -3.79 -29.82 3.98
CA GLU A 399 -2.38 -29.89 4.39
C GLU A 399 -2.16 -29.45 5.86
N LEU A 400 -2.88 -28.43 6.33
CA LEU A 400 -2.77 -27.89 7.70
C LEU A 400 -3.85 -28.39 8.66
N GLY A 401 -4.86 -29.10 8.14
CA GLY A 401 -5.90 -29.75 8.94
C GLY A 401 -6.80 -28.77 9.69
N LEU A 402 -7.09 -27.60 9.12
CA LEU A 402 -8.00 -26.62 9.72
C LEU A 402 -9.46 -26.90 9.41
N ASN A 403 -10.35 -26.39 10.25
CA ASN A 403 -11.78 -26.29 10.01
C ASN A 403 -12.15 -24.84 9.58
N PRO A 404 -12.09 -24.51 8.28
CA PRO A 404 -12.34 -23.15 7.80
C PRO A 404 -13.83 -22.86 7.57
N LEU A 405 -14.19 -21.58 7.74
CA LEU A 405 -15.42 -21.01 7.19
C LEU A 405 -15.11 -20.32 5.86
N LEU A 406 -15.70 -20.79 4.77
CA LEU A 406 -15.56 -20.13 3.47
C LEU A 406 -16.45 -18.89 3.43
N VAL A 407 -15.91 -17.75 2.98
CA VAL A 407 -16.67 -16.50 2.87
C VAL A 407 -16.51 -15.89 1.48
N THR A 408 -17.62 -15.65 0.80
CA THR A 408 -17.66 -15.01 -0.52
C THR A 408 -18.44 -13.71 -0.48
N TYR A 409 -17.91 -12.67 -1.10
CA TYR A 409 -18.68 -11.49 -1.47
C TYR A 409 -19.28 -11.68 -2.87
N ASN A 410 -20.59 -11.53 -3.01
CA ASN A 410 -21.27 -11.64 -4.30
C ASN A 410 -21.56 -10.26 -4.90
N GLY A 411 -20.80 -9.87 -5.93
CA GLY A 411 -21.00 -8.64 -6.69
C GLY A 411 -22.09 -8.68 -7.76
N ASN A 412 -22.81 -9.81 -7.91
CA ASN A 412 -23.81 -10.03 -8.95
C ASN A 412 -23.26 -9.99 -10.41
N ASN A 413 -21.98 -10.38 -10.61
CA ASN A 413 -21.28 -10.29 -11.90
C ASN A 413 -20.67 -11.61 -12.39
N TRP A 414 -21.13 -12.75 -11.88
CA TRP A 414 -20.49 -14.04 -12.14
C TRP A 414 -20.58 -14.50 -13.58
N THR A 415 -19.50 -15.08 -14.09
CA THR A 415 -19.61 -15.96 -15.26
C THR A 415 -20.36 -17.25 -14.86
N PRO A 416 -21.04 -17.93 -15.81
CA PRO A 416 -21.69 -19.21 -15.50
C PRO A 416 -20.72 -20.27 -14.95
N VAL A 417 -19.48 -20.29 -15.45
CA VAL A 417 -18.42 -21.21 -14.99
C VAL A 417 -17.97 -20.84 -13.57
N GLY A 418 -17.67 -19.57 -13.32
CA GLY A 418 -17.26 -19.08 -12.00
C GLY A 418 -18.30 -19.36 -10.92
N TRP A 419 -19.59 -19.15 -11.23
CA TRP A 419 -20.68 -19.44 -10.29
C TRP A 419 -20.74 -20.93 -9.91
N ARG A 420 -20.60 -21.83 -10.89
CA ARG A 420 -20.56 -23.28 -10.61
C ARG A 420 -19.35 -23.67 -9.78
N ASN A 421 -18.17 -23.16 -10.13
CA ASN A 421 -16.95 -23.43 -9.36
C ASN A 421 -17.08 -22.94 -7.91
N MET A 422 -17.65 -21.75 -7.69
CA MET A 422 -17.87 -21.20 -6.35
C MET A 422 -18.82 -22.07 -5.52
N LEU A 423 -19.98 -22.45 -6.07
CA LEU A 423 -20.97 -23.25 -5.33
C LEU A 423 -20.48 -24.65 -4.98
N ARG A 424 -19.63 -25.25 -5.82
CA ARG A 424 -19.08 -26.60 -5.63
C ARG A 424 -18.06 -26.67 -4.50
N MET A 425 -17.43 -25.56 -4.11
CA MET A 425 -16.35 -25.58 -3.10
C MET A 425 -16.77 -26.22 -1.77
N LYS A 426 -17.98 -25.91 -1.29
CA LYS A 426 -18.50 -26.47 -0.02
C LYS A 426 -18.59 -28.00 -0.04
N GLU A 427 -18.91 -28.58 -1.19
CA GLU A 427 -19.04 -30.03 -1.39
C GLU A 427 -17.67 -30.67 -1.60
N VAL A 428 -16.80 -30.00 -2.35
CA VAL A 428 -15.43 -30.47 -2.64
C VAL A 428 -14.59 -30.54 -1.37
N PHE A 429 -14.68 -29.53 -0.51
CA PHE A 429 -13.81 -29.41 0.67
C PHE A 429 -14.49 -29.77 2.00
N ASP A 430 -15.78 -30.11 1.99
CA ASP A 430 -16.59 -30.36 3.20
C ASP A 430 -16.43 -29.22 4.22
N CYS A 431 -16.85 -28.02 3.81
CA CYS A 431 -16.73 -26.79 4.57
C CYS A 431 -18.04 -25.99 4.53
N ASP A 432 -18.33 -25.29 5.62
CA ASP A 432 -19.39 -24.29 5.64
C ASP A 432 -19.04 -23.12 4.71
N HIS A 433 -20.06 -22.55 4.05
CA HIS A 433 -19.86 -21.46 3.11
C HIS A 433 -20.91 -20.37 3.28
N LEU A 434 -20.45 -19.19 3.69
CA LEU A 434 -21.26 -17.99 3.83
C LEU A 434 -21.07 -17.07 2.62
N ILE A 435 -22.17 -16.72 1.95
CA ILE A 435 -22.16 -15.79 0.82
C ILE A 435 -22.82 -14.47 1.25
N VAL A 436 -22.04 -13.39 1.29
CA VAL A 436 -22.53 -12.03 1.55
C VAL A 436 -23.00 -11.42 0.24
N GLN A 437 -24.31 -11.17 0.13
CA GLN A 437 -24.96 -10.71 -1.10
C GLN A 437 -25.71 -9.39 -0.85
N PRO A 438 -25.15 -8.24 -1.25
CA PRO A 438 -25.84 -6.97 -1.16
C PRO A 438 -27.08 -6.91 -2.09
N ALA A 439 -28.00 -6.00 -1.78
CA ALA A 439 -29.16 -5.77 -2.64
C ALA A 439 -28.72 -5.28 -4.02
N VAL A 440 -29.23 -5.92 -5.08
CA VAL A 440 -28.90 -5.61 -6.49
C VAL A 440 -29.14 -4.14 -6.82
N LYS A 441 -30.22 -3.54 -6.31
CA LYS A 441 -30.48 -2.10 -6.51
C LYS A 441 -29.35 -1.21 -5.99
N ASN A 442 -28.73 -1.57 -4.87
CA ASN A 442 -27.62 -0.80 -4.31
C ASN A 442 -26.34 -1.04 -5.12
N LEU A 443 -26.12 -2.28 -5.59
CA LEU A 443 -25.01 -2.59 -6.50
C LEU A 443 -25.08 -1.76 -7.78
N VAL A 444 -26.25 -1.68 -8.44
CA VAL A 444 -26.45 -0.87 -9.65
C VAL A 444 -26.07 0.59 -9.42
N LYS A 445 -26.55 1.20 -8.33
CA LYS A 445 -26.21 2.59 -7.97
C LYS A 445 -24.70 2.77 -7.76
N LEU A 446 -24.07 1.86 -7.01
CA LEU A 446 -22.64 1.92 -6.74
C LEU A 446 -21.78 1.73 -7.99
N ASN A 447 -22.15 0.83 -8.91
CA ASN A 447 -21.45 0.66 -10.20
C ASN A 447 -21.42 1.98 -10.97
N ARG A 448 -22.59 2.60 -11.13
CA ARG A 448 -22.74 3.85 -11.88
C ARG A 448 -22.02 5.01 -11.20
N LEU A 449 -22.27 5.23 -9.91
CA LEU A 449 -21.64 6.31 -9.14
C LEU A 449 -20.12 6.18 -9.14
N ALA A 450 -19.59 4.99 -8.86
CA ALA A 450 -18.14 4.80 -8.83
C ALA A 450 -17.51 4.96 -10.22
N PHE A 451 -18.18 4.51 -11.29
CA PHE A 451 -17.73 4.79 -12.65
C PHE A 451 -17.63 6.30 -12.92
N GLU A 452 -18.65 7.08 -12.58
CA GLU A 452 -18.63 8.53 -12.79
C GLU A 452 -17.59 9.26 -11.92
N ILE A 453 -17.45 8.85 -10.66
CA ILE A 453 -16.63 9.55 -9.65
C ILE A 453 -15.14 9.21 -9.79
N MET A 454 -14.80 7.98 -10.15
CA MET A 454 -13.40 7.52 -10.15
C MET A 454 -13.06 6.64 -11.34
N GLY A 455 -13.96 6.44 -12.31
CA GLY A 455 -13.70 5.64 -13.50
C GLY A 455 -13.48 4.18 -13.15
N ASP A 456 -14.07 3.72 -12.05
CA ASP A 456 -14.04 2.34 -11.60
C ASP A 456 -15.46 1.84 -11.44
N MET A 457 -15.90 1.05 -12.41
CA MET A 457 -17.25 0.52 -12.42
C MET A 457 -17.48 -0.59 -11.39
N ASN A 458 -16.42 -1.16 -10.78
CA ASN A 458 -16.51 -2.31 -9.88
C ASN A 458 -16.06 -2.02 -8.44
N TRP A 459 -16.01 -0.74 -8.03
CA TRP A 459 -15.55 -0.33 -6.69
C TRP A 459 -16.16 -1.17 -5.55
N HIS A 460 -17.47 -1.44 -5.62
CA HIS A 460 -18.15 -2.20 -4.57
C HIS A 460 -17.61 -3.63 -4.44
N ALA A 461 -17.12 -4.24 -5.52
CA ALA A 461 -16.59 -5.60 -5.50
C ALA A 461 -15.21 -5.58 -4.87
N HIS A 462 -14.32 -4.69 -5.31
CA HIS A 462 -12.98 -4.51 -4.73
C HIS A 462 -13.03 -4.26 -3.22
N VAL A 463 -13.94 -3.38 -2.78
CA VAL A 463 -14.11 -3.10 -1.36
C VAL A 463 -14.84 -4.22 -0.63
N GLY A 464 -15.84 -4.84 -1.28
CA GLY A 464 -16.64 -5.92 -0.74
C GLY A 464 -15.84 -7.17 -0.42
N ILE A 465 -14.98 -7.62 -1.34
CA ILE A 465 -14.13 -8.81 -1.16
C ILE A 465 -13.15 -8.64 0.00
N MET A 466 -12.65 -7.41 0.23
CA MET A 466 -11.74 -7.12 1.34
C MET A 466 -12.46 -6.88 2.68
N THR A 467 -13.77 -6.59 2.64
CA THR A 467 -14.56 -6.27 3.84
C THR A 467 -15.30 -7.49 4.39
N ALA A 468 -15.98 -8.24 3.53
CA ALA A 468 -16.90 -9.28 3.95
C ALA A 468 -16.24 -10.39 4.79
N PRO A 469 -15.08 -10.97 4.39
CA PRO A 469 -14.40 -11.99 5.19
C PRO A 469 -13.98 -11.47 6.55
N VAL A 470 -13.40 -10.27 6.62
CA VAL A 470 -12.96 -9.66 7.89
C VAL A 470 -14.14 -9.33 8.81
N ARG A 471 -15.25 -8.83 8.24
CA ARG A 471 -16.45 -8.56 9.03
C ARG A 471 -17.07 -9.85 9.56
N VAL A 472 -17.17 -10.89 8.75
CA VAL A 472 -17.67 -12.20 9.19
C VAL A 472 -16.77 -12.74 10.30
N ALA A 473 -15.45 -12.71 10.12
CA ALA A 473 -14.50 -13.15 11.12
C ALA A 473 -14.69 -12.42 12.47
N ALA A 474 -14.80 -11.09 12.45
CA ALA A 474 -15.08 -10.30 13.64
C ALA A 474 -16.44 -10.64 14.28
N GLN A 475 -17.50 -10.85 13.48
CA GLN A 475 -18.84 -11.20 13.97
C GLN A 475 -18.92 -12.57 14.63
N TYR A 476 -18.15 -13.55 14.13
CA TYR A 476 -18.11 -14.91 14.67
C TYR A 476 -16.96 -15.14 15.66
N GLY A 477 -16.17 -14.11 15.99
CA GLY A 477 -15.03 -14.22 16.90
C GLY A 477 -13.91 -15.12 16.37
N ILE A 478 -13.68 -15.12 15.06
CA ILE A 478 -12.63 -15.89 14.39
C ILE A 478 -11.42 -14.96 14.14
N PRO A 479 -10.26 -15.20 14.78
CA PRO A 479 -9.14 -14.25 14.76
C PRO A 479 -8.23 -14.37 13.53
N LEU A 480 -8.45 -15.35 12.64
CA LEU A 480 -7.65 -15.53 11.43
C LEU A 480 -8.51 -15.45 10.17
N VAL A 481 -8.07 -14.63 9.22
CA VAL A 481 -8.66 -14.53 7.88
C VAL A 481 -7.56 -14.76 6.85
N PHE A 482 -7.80 -15.66 5.90
CA PHE A 482 -6.86 -15.97 4.83
C PHE A 482 -7.35 -15.42 3.48
N TYR A 483 -6.39 -14.88 2.74
CA TYR A 483 -6.51 -14.51 1.33
C TYR A 483 -5.37 -15.18 0.56
N GLY A 484 -5.45 -15.16 -0.78
CA GLY A 484 -4.45 -15.75 -1.67
C GLY A 484 -3.10 -15.00 -1.67
N GLU A 485 -2.65 -14.55 -2.84
CA GLU A 485 -1.48 -13.67 -2.91
C GLU A 485 -1.81 -12.20 -2.60
N HIS A 486 -0.80 -11.46 -2.14
CA HIS A 486 -0.87 -10.00 -2.17
C HIS A 486 -0.66 -9.53 -3.62
N GLY A 487 -1.73 -9.10 -4.29
CA GLY A 487 -1.71 -8.83 -5.74
C GLY A 487 -0.59 -7.91 -6.24
N TYR A 488 -0.30 -6.83 -5.51
CA TYR A 488 0.78 -5.89 -5.87
C TYR A 488 2.20 -6.36 -5.55
N LEU A 489 2.38 -7.33 -4.65
CA LEU A 489 3.69 -7.91 -4.39
C LEU A 489 4.16 -8.65 -5.66
N ASP A 490 3.33 -9.55 -6.19
CA ASP A 490 3.67 -10.33 -7.39
C ASP A 490 3.57 -9.51 -8.70
N LEU A 491 2.64 -8.54 -8.78
CA LEU A 491 2.42 -7.77 -10.02
C LEU A 491 3.45 -6.64 -10.20
N CYS A 492 3.67 -5.82 -9.17
CA CYS A 492 4.49 -4.61 -9.26
C CYS A 492 5.69 -4.57 -8.32
N GLY A 493 5.89 -5.58 -7.47
CA GLY A 493 7.02 -5.61 -6.55
C GLY A 493 6.94 -4.43 -5.58
N GLN A 494 5.75 -4.21 -5.00
CA GLN A 494 5.52 -3.16 -3.99
C GLN A 494 6.30 -3.41 -2.70
N PHE A 495 6.57 -4.67 -2.38
CA PHE A 495 7.21 -5.13 -1.15
C PHE A 495 8.40 -6.04 -1.46
N SER A 496 9.27 -6.27 -0.47
CA SER A 496 10.22 -7.39 -0.50
C SER A 496 9.48 -8.68 -0.16
N MET A 497 10.05 -9.79 -0.61
CA MET A 497 9.62 -11.14 -0.23
C MET A 497 9.71 -11.38 1.29
N ASP A 498 10.49 -10.58 2.02
CA ASP A 498 10.71 -10.70 3.47
C ASP A 498 9.89 -9.72 4.31
N ASP A 499 9.01 -8.91 3.69
CA ASP A 499 8.17 -7.95 4.43
C ASP A 499 6.93 -8.61 5.06
N PHE A 500 6.49 -9.76 4.53
CA PHE A 500 5.26 -10.48 4.95
C PHE A 500 4.03 -9.58 5.17
N PRO A 501 3.65 -8.73 4.19
CA PRO A 501 2.52 -7.83 4.36
C PRO A 501 1.24 -8.61 4.67
N GLU A 502 0.43 -8.06 5.56
CA GLU A 502 -0.90 -8.52 5.94
C GLU A 502 -1.96 -7.55 5.46
N ILE A 503 -3.20 -8.02 5.50
CA ILE A 503 -4.35 -7.20 5.16
C ILE A 503 -4.50 -6.12 6.20
N SER A 504 -4.56 -4.88 5.73
CA SER A 504 -4.79 -3.73 6.58
C SER A 504 -5.91 -2.87 6.03
N TYR A 505 -6.46 -2.02 6.90
CA TYR A 505 -7.37 -0.97 6.45
C TYR A 505 -6.81 -0.15 5.32
N ARG A 506 -5.51 0.14 5.46
CA ARG A 506 -4.83 1.13 4.66
C ARG A 506 -4.72 0.61 3.24
N ASP A 507 -4.27 -0.63 3.10
CA ASP A 507 -4.26 -1.31 1.81
C ASP A 507 -5.67 -1.33 1.19
N ARG A 508 -6.69 -1.73 1.96
CA ARG A 508 -8.10 -1.68 1.50
C ARG A 508 -8.53 -0.29 1.05
N LEU A 509 -8.30 0.76 1.84
CA LEU A 509 -8.77 2.12 1.55
C LEU A 509 -7.97 2.74 0.38
N GLU A 510 -6.64 2.69 0.43
CA GLU A 510 -5.76 3.32 -0.56
C GLU A 510 -5.86 2.62 -1.92
N HIS A 511 -5.86 1.29 -1.93
CA HIS A 511 -5.68 0.51 -3.15
C HIS A 511 -6.99 -0.07 -3.71
N PHE A 512 -7.83 -0.68 -2.87
CA PHE A 512 -9.09 -1.28 -3.33
C PHE A 512 -10.22 -0.25 -3.42
N ALA A 513 -10.24 0.71 -2.50
CA ALA A 513 -11.29 1.72 -2.42
C ALA A 513 -10.92 3.06 -3.08
N ARG A 514 -9.66 3.22 -3.52
CA ARG A 514 -9.11 4.45 -4.16
C ARG A 514 -9.26 5.71 -3.31
N GLY A 515 -9.29 5.55 -1.99
CA GLY A 515 -9.52 6.60 -1.01
C GLY A 515 -10.99 6.95 -0.75
N TYR A 516 -11.94 6.27 -1.40
CA TYR A 516 -13.38 6.44 -1.15
C TYR A 516 -13.91 5.33 -0.26
N GLU A 517 -14.60 5.69 0.80
CA GLU A 517 -15.20 4.76 1.75
C GLU A 517 -16.74 4.78 1.65
N TRP A 518 -17.40 3.80 2.27
CA TRP A 518 -18.86 3.64 2.22
C TRP A 518 -19.66 4.91 2.55
N ASN A 519 -19.15 5.79 3.42
CA ASN A 519 -19.81 7.04 3.82
C ASN A 519 -19.82 8.09 2.70
N TYR A 520 -18.88 8.03 1.74
CA TYR A 520 -18.85 8.91 0.58
C TYR A 520 -20.11 8.83 -0.28
N PHE A 521 -20.70 7.63 -0.35
CA PHE A 521 -21.87 7.35 -1.18
C PHE A 521 -23.20 7.65 -0.48
N VAL A 522 -23.19 7.90 0.83
CA VAL A 522 -24.42 8.18 1.59
C VAL A 522 -25.02 9.51 1.12
N GLY A 523 -26.33 9.51 0.85
CA GLY A 523 -27.06 10.64 0.31
C GLY A 523 -27.07 10.71 -1.22
N ARG A 524 -26.17 10.01 -1.91
CA ARG A 524 -26.12 9.96 -3.38
C ARG A 524 -27.10 8.92 -3.89
N GLU A 525 -27.96 9.30 -4.83
CA GLU A 525 -29.02 8.44 -5.38
C GLU A 525 -29.91 7.79 -4.31
N GLY A 526 -30.09 8.46 -3.17
CA GLY A 526 -30.88 7.98 -2.04
C GLY A 526 -30.25 6.78 -1.31
N LEU A 527 -28.96 6.48 -1.48
CA LEU A 527 -28.25 5.50 -0.66
C LEU A 527 -28.19 5.98 0.79
N THR A 528 -28.61 5.12 1.72
CA THR A 528 -28.57 5.41 3.15
C THR A 528 -27.37 4.74 3.82
N SER A 529 -27.04 5.16 5.04
CA SER A 529 -26.03 4.47 5.86
C SER A 529 -26.38 2.99 6.14
N ALA A 530 -27.67 2.63 6.14
CA ALA A 530 -28.14 1.25 6.30
C ALA A 530 -27.89 0.41 5.04
N ASP A 531 -28.08 1.00 3.86
CA ASP A 531 -27.79 0.35 2.57
C ASP A 531 -26.31 -0.05 2.43
N MET A 532 -25.44 0.72 3.10
CA MET A 532 -23.98 0.58 3.00
C MET A 532 -23.36 -0.40 4.00
N ILE A 533 -24.16 -1.04 4.88
CA ILE A 533 -23.67 -2.03 5.87
C ILE A 533 -22.73 -3.08 5.26
N PRO A 534 -22.97 -3.64 4.06
CA PRO A 534 -22.09 -4.65 3.47
C PRO A 534 -20.62 -4.22 3.30
N TRP A 535 -20.35 -2.91 3.20
CA TRP A 535 -19.02 -2.34 2.98
C TRP A 535 -18.43 -1.65 4.21
N LYS A 536 -19.14 -1.62 5.34
CA LYS A 536 -18.61 -1.10 6.60
C LYS A 536 -17.57 -2.07 7.16
N TYR A 537 -16.31 -1.64 7.20
CA TYR A 537 -15.23 -2.39 7.82
C TYR A 537 -15.38 -2.41 9.36
N PRO A 538 -14.96 -3.47 10.06
CA PRO A 538 -14.96 -3.49 11.52
C PRO A 538 -14.14 -2.35 12.14
N GLY A 539 -14.54 -1.90 13.32
CA GLY A 539 -13.82 -0.86 14.06
C GLY A 539 -12.52 -1.37 14.69
N ASP A 540 -11.59 -0.45 14.95
CA ASP A 540 -10.25 -0.76 15.48
C ASP A 540 -10.29 -1.55 16.79
N GLU A 541 -11.16 -1.15 17.73
CA GLU A 541 -11.30 -1.82 19.04
C GLU A 541 -11.69 -3.30 18.87
N ALA A 542 -12.69 -3.58 18.04
CA ALA A 542 -13.15 -4.95 17.80
C ALA A 542 -12.08 -5.83 17.14
N LEU A 543 -11.27 -5.26 16.23
CA LEU A 543 -10.17 -5.98 15.60
C LEU A 543 -9.01 -6.21 16.57
N PHE A 544 -8.68 -5.18 17.37
CA PHE A 544 -7.61 -5.21 18.37
C PHE A 544 -7.89 -6.23 19.46
N ASP A 545 -9.09 -6.20 20.06
CA ASP A 545 -9.50 -7.09 21.15
C ASP A 545 -9.55 -8.56 20.70
N LEU A 546 -9.97 -8.80 19.47
CA LEU A 546 -9.96 -10.14 18.88
C LEU A 546 -8.55 -10.61 18.49
N GLY A 547 -7.59 -9.67 18.36
CA GLY A 547 -6.28 -9.94 17.77
C GLY A 547 -6.39 -10.46 16.33
N LEU A 548 -7.37 -9.93 15.58
CA LEU A 548 -7.69 -10.42 14.23
C LEU A 548 -6.54 -10.10 13.26
N ARG A 549 -6.07 -11.13 12.55
CA ARG A 549 -5.05 -11.00 11.51
C ARG A 549 -5.57 -11.46 10.15
N GLY A 550 -5.18 -10.72 9.12
CA GLY A 550 -5.49 -11.03 7.72
C GLY A 550 -4.24 -11.48 6.99
N ILE A 551 -4.12 -12.79 6.77
CA ILE A 551 -2.91 -13.43 6.25
C ILE A 551 -3.03 -13.65 4.74
N PHE A 552 -2.04 -13.18 3.98
CA PHE A 552 -1.85 -13.61 2.59
C PHE A 552 -1.06 -14.91 2.56
N LEU A 553 -1.69 -15.98 2.10
CA LEU A 553 -1.09 -17.31 2.04
C LEU A 553 0.16 -17.34 1.14
N GLY A 554 0.17 -16.53 0.08
CA GLY A 554 1.31 -16.42 -0.85
C GLY A 554 2.63 -15.93 -0.24
N ASN A 555 2.60 -15.37 0.98
CA ASN A 555 3.83 -15.03 1.70
C ASN A 555 4.56 -16.28 2.22
N TYR A 556 3.82 -17.38 2.45
CA TYR A 556 4.29 -18.56 3.17
C TYR A 556 4.43 -19.81 2.29
N VAL A 557 3.72 -19.84 1.16
CA VAL A 557 3.80 -20.93 0.18
C VAL A 557 4.19 -20.37 -1.18
N TYR A 558 4.97 -21.14 -1.93
CA TYR A 558 5.33 -20.75 -3.29
C TYR A 558 4.06 -20.60 -4.14
N TRP A 559 3.86 -19.41 -4.67
CA TRP A 559 2.62 -19.04 -5.35
C TRP A 559 2.82 -18.92 -6.86
N GLU A 560 2.23 -19.85 -7.64
CA GLU A 560 2.28 -19.84 -9.10
C GLU A 560 0.93 -20.27 -9.69
N GLY A 561 0.23 -19.32 -10.30
CA GLY A 561 -1.16 -19.50 -10.71
C GLY A 561 -1.38 -20.49 -11.84
N ASN A 562 -0.39 -20.74 -12.71
CA ASN A 562 -0.52 -21.72 -13.78
C ASN A 562 -0.44 -23.16 -13.23
N GLU A 563 0.46 -23.41 -12.28
CA GLU A 563 0.55 -24.67 -11.54
C GLU A 563 -0.69 -24.91 -10.67
N HIS A 564 -1.19 -23.88 -9.99
CA HIS A 564 -2.45 -23.97 -9.25
C HIS A 564 -3.59 -24.41 -10.17
N THR A 565 -3.69 -23.82 -11.37
CA THR A 565 -4.74 -24.16 -12.35
C THR A 565 -4.73 -25.64 -12.68
N LYS A 566 -3.56 -26.20 -13.05
CA LYS A 566 -3.42 -27.63 -13.39
C LYS A 566 -3.85 -28.50 -12.22
N MET A 567 -3.34 -28.18 -11.03
CA MET A 567 -3.58 -28.95 -9.81
C MET A 567 -5.06 -29.00 -9.42
N VAL A 568 -5.79 -27.88 -9.51
CA VAL A 568 -7.21 -27.85 -9.09
C VAL A 568 -8.15 -28.41 -10.15
N ILE A 569 -7.79 -28.36 -11.44
CA ILE A 569 -8.52 -29.10 -12.49
C ILE A 569 -8.43 -30.59 -12.20
N ASP A 570 -7.21 -31.11 -12.05
CA ASP A 570 -6.96 -32.55 -11.91
C ASP A 570 -7.56 -33.12 -10.62
N ARG A 571 -7.46 -32.39 -9.51
CA ARG A 571 -7.89 -32.89 -8.19
C ARG A 571 -9.37 -32.64 -7.89
N TYR A 572 -9.92 -31.51 -8.35
CA TYR A 572 -11.23 -31.04 -7.90
C TYR A 572 -12.23 -30.83 -9.04
N GLY A 573 -11.82 -31.08 -10.29
CA GLY A 573 -12.64 -30.85 -11.46
C GLY A 573 -13.05 -29.38 -11.60
N PHE A 574 -12.14 -28.47 -11.29
CA PHE A 574 -12.30 -27.03 -11.53
C PHE A 574 -12.53 -26.78 -13.02
N GLU A 575 -13.50 -25.93 -13.34
CA GLU A 575 -13.84 -25.60 -14.72
C GLU A 575 -13.17 -24.29 -15.17
N VAL A 576 -12.72 -24.23 -16.42
CA VAL A 576 -12.24 -23.00 -17.07
C VAL A 576 -13.20 -22.58 -18.19
N ASN A 577 -13.09 -21.36 -18.68
CA ASN A 577 -13.85 -20.96 -19.86
C ASN A 577 -13.37 -21.73 -21.10
N ASN A 578 -14.31 -22.04 -21.99
CA ASN A 578 -14.01 -22.70 -23.27
C ASN A 578 -13.29 -21.76 -24.25
N GLU A 579 -13.54 -20.46 -24.14
CA GLU A 579 -12.95 -19.42 -24.98
C GLU A 579 -12.22 -18.37 -24.12
N PRO A 580 -11.17 -17.72 -24.65
CA PRO A 580 -10.54 -16.58 -24.02
C PRO A 580 -11.49 -15.41 -23.82
N PHE A 581 -11.16 -14.54 -22.87
CA PHE A 581 -11.86 -13.25 -22.72
C PHE A 581 -11.42 -12.28 -23.83
N ASP A 582 -12.24 -11.26 -24.10
CA ASP A 582 -11.98 -10.32 -25.20
C ASP A 582 -10.68 -9.53 -25.03
N ARG A 583 -10.23 -9.32 -23.79
CA ARG A 583 -9.04 -8.50 -23.47
C ARG A 583 -7.88 -9.30 -22.91
N THR A 584 -7.95 -10.63 -22.98
CA THR A 584 -6.81 -11.48 -22.63
C THR A 584 -6.94 -12.89 -23.21
N TYR A 585 -5.80 -13.48 -23.56
CA TYR A 585 -5.69 -14.86 -24.07
C TYR A 585 -5.97 -15.94 -23.01
N ARG A 586 -6.11 -15.58 -21.73
CA ARG A 586 -6.35 -16.53 -20.65
C ARG A 586 -7.81 -16.95 -20.55
N THR A 587 -8.04 -18.20 -20.15
CA THR A 587 -9.38 -18.79 -19.94
C THR A 587 -9.69 -19.11 -18.48
N MET A 588 -8.71 -18.98 -17.59
CA MET A 588 -8.76 -19.47 -16.20
C MET A 588 -8.70 -18.36 -15.14
N SER A 589 -8.41 -17.11 -15.52
CA SER A 589 -8.28 -15.98 -14.58
C SER A 589 -9.62 -15.28 -14.38
N ASN A 590 -9.90 -14.85 -13.15
CA ASN A 590 -11.03 -13.97 -12.79
C ASN A 590 -12.40 -14.45 -13.32
N LEU A 591 -12.68 -15.76 -13.21
CA LEU A 591 -13.96 -16.34 -13.62
C LEU A 591 -15.13 -15.87 -12.73
N ASP A 592 -14.81 -15.39 -11.54
CA ASP A 592 -15.72 -14.91 -10.51
C ASP A 592 -16.41 -13.58 -10.83
N ASP A 593 -15.86 -12.83 -11.79
CA ASP A 593 -16.48 -11.59 -12.26
C ASP A 593 -16.23 -11.42 -13.77
N MET A 594 -17.32 -11.45 -14.55
CA MET A 594 -17.28 -11.34 -16.01
C MET A 594 -16.71 -10.00 -16.50
N HIS A 595 -16.74 -8.97 -15.65
CA HIS A 595 -16.32 -7.63 -15.99
C HIS A 595 -14.86 -7.33 -15.66
N GLU A 596 -14.23 -8.12 -14.79
CA GLU A 596 -12.80 -7.95 -14.44
C GLU A 596 -11.93 -8.04 -15.68
N ASN A 597 -11.98 -9.14 -16.44
CA ASN A 597 -11.25 -9.26 -17.72
C ASN A 597 -11.91 -8.49 -18.89
N GLY A 598 -12.95 -7.69 -18.59
CA GLY A 598 -13.82 -7.02 -19.55
C GLY A 598 -13.81 -5.51 -19.34
N VAL A 599 -14.98 -4.91 -19.08
CA VAL A 599 -15.13 -3.46 -18.96
C VAL A 599 -14.26 -2.83 -17.86
N HIS A 600 -13.95 -3.53 -16.76
CA HIS A 600 -13.04 -3.03 -15.72
C HIS A 600 -11.66 -2.70 -16.31
N ASP A 601 -11.03 -3.68 -16.98
CA ASP A 601 -9.72 -3.49 -17.59
C ASP A 601 -9.74 -2.68 -18.87
N TYR A 602 -10.90 -2.51 -19.50
CA TYR A 602 -11.08 -1.52 -20.55
C TYR A 602 -10.92 -0.10 -19.99
N LEU A 603 -11.50 0.20 -18.83
CA LEU A 603 -11.30 1.48 -18.17
C LEU A 603 -9.85 1.71 -17.75
N LYS A 604 -9.13 0.67 -17.31
CA LYS A 604 -7.68 0.75 -17.06
C LYS A 604 -6.91 1.15 -18.32
N TYR A 605 -7.28 0.59 -19.46
CA TYR A 605 -6.70 0.95 -20.75
C TYR A 605 -7.03 2.38 -21.16
N VAL A 606 -8.30 2.79 -21.08
CA VAL A 606 -8.71 4.17 -21.36
C VAL A 606 -7.92 5.16 -20.50
N LYS A 607 -7.69 4.86 -19.23
CA LYS A 607 -6.93 5.74 -18.32
C LYS A 607 -5.44 5.79 -18.64
N PHE A 608 -4.81 4.62 -18.68
CA PHE A 608 -3.35 4.48 -18.57
C PHE A 608 -2.68 3.88 -19.81
N GLY A 609 -3.44 3.49 -20.83
CA GLY A 609 -2.93 2.93 -22.08
C GLY A 609 -2.55 1.45 -22.04
N TYR A 610 -2.82 0.75 -20.93
CA TYR A 610 -2.57 -0.69 -20.77
C TYR A 610 -3.74 -1.40 -20.07
N GLY A 611 -3.90 -2.71 -20.32
CA GLY A 611 -5.05 -3.50 -19.89
C GLY A 611 -4.67 -4.83 -19.22
N ARG A 612 -5.60 -5.79 -19.23
CA ARG A 612 -5.41 -7.11 -18.62
C ARG A 612 -4.37 -7.96 -19.35
N ALA A 613 -4.23 -7.82 -20.67
CA ALA A 613 -3.25 -8.59 -21.41
C ALA A 613 -1.83 -8.21 -21.00
N THR A 614 -1.57 -6.95 -20.70
CA THR A 614 -0.29 -6.49 -20.13
C THR A 614 0.00 -7.17 -18.79
N ASP A 615 -0.95 -7.22 -17.86
CA ASP A 615 -0.76 -7.86 -16.56
C ASP A 615 -0.44 -9.36 -16.72
N HIS A 616 -1.23 -10.07 -17.51
CA HIS A 616 -1.05 -11.50 -17.74
C HIS A 616 0.23 -11.81 -18.51
N ALA A 617 0.56 -11.04 -19.55
CA ALA A 617 1.80 -11.23 -20.30
C ALA A 617 3.04 -10.96 -19.42
N CYS A 618 2.98 -9.98 -18.51
CA CYS A 618 4.06 -9.78 -17.54
C CYS A 618 4.22 -10.96 -16.59
N LYS A 619 3.12 -11.53 -16.10
CA LYS A 619 3.15 -12.76 -15.28
C LYS A 619 3.76 -13.93 -16.05
N ASP A 620 3.37 -14.14 -17.31
CA ASP A 620 3.88 -15.24 -18.13
C ASP A 620 5.33 -15.05 -18.59
N ILE A 621 5.80 -13.82 -18.80
CA ILE A 621 7.24 -13.56 -19.00
C ILE A 621 8.04 -13.98 -17.76
N ARG A 622 7.58 -13.58 -16.58
CA ARG A 622 8.26 -13.87 -15.31
C ARG A 622 8.22 -15.35 -14.95
N ALA A 623 7.21 -16.07 -15.42
CA ALA A 623 7.10 -17.53 -15.31
C ALA A 623 7.79 -18.28 -16.46
N GLU A 624 8.50 -17.58 -17.36
CA GLU A 624 9.20 -18.16 -18.53
C GLU A 624 8.27 -18.86 -19.54
N LEU A 625 6.98 -18.53 -19.53
CA LEU A 625 5.96 -19.06 -20.42
C LEU A 625 5.75 -18.20 -21.68
N MET A 626 6.30 -16.99 -21.71
CA MET A 626 6.16 -16.05 -22.82
C MET A 626 7.42 -15.22 -23.02
N THR A 627 7.87 -15.03 -24.26
CA THR A 627 8.95 -14.09 -24.56
C THR A 627 8.43 -12.66 -24.60
N ARG A 628 9.30 -11.68 -24.32
CA ARG A 628 8.92 -10.25 -24.41
C ARG A 628 8.40 -9.87 -25.81
N GLY A 629 9.02 -10.36 -26.88
CA GLY A 629 8.57 -10.11 -28.25
C GLY A 629 7.14 -10.59 -28.49
N LYS A 630 6.80 -11.81 -28.03
CA LYS A 630 5.44 -12.32 -28.12
C LYS A 630 4.46 -11.51 -27.27
N ALA A 631 4.88 -11.08 -26.09
CA ALA A 631 4.06 -10.27 -25.20
C ALA A 631 3.68 -8.92 -25.83
N VAL A 632 4.57 -8.29 -26.59
CA VAL A 632 4.28 -7.04 -27.31
C VAL A 632 3.17 -7.25 -28.34
N GLU A 633 3.20 -8.33 -29.12
CA GLU A 633 2.12 -8.67 -30.06
C GLU A 633 0.78 -8.86 -29.33
N VAL A 634 0.81 -9.63 -28.24
CA VAL A 634 -0.37 -9.96 -27.44
C VAL A 634 -0.99 -8.71 -26.82
N VAL A 635 -0.17 -7.84 -26.20
CA VAL A 635 -0.63 -6.59 -25.59
C VAL A 635 -1.25 -5.65 -26.62
N ASN A 636 -0.57 -5.45 -27.74
CA ASN A 636 -1.07 -4.54 -28.78
C ASN A 636 -2.35 -5.07 -29.44
N HIS A 637 -2.57 -6.39 -29.45
CA HIS A 637 -3.81 -6.99 -29.92
C HIS A 637 -4.96 -6.86 -28.92
N TYR A 638 -4.76 -7.32 -27.67
CA TYR A 638 -5.84 -7.52 -26.71
C TYR A 638 -6.21 -6.26 -25.91
N ASP A 639 -5.24 -5.46 -25.45
CA ASP A 639 -5.51 -4.32 -24.57
C ASP A 639 -6.38 -3.22 -25.22
N PRO A 640 -6.37 -2.98 -26.54
CA PRO A 640 -7.26 -2.00 -27.16
C PRO A 640 -8.72 -2.46 -27.33
N ILE A 641 -9.02 -3.76 -27.17
CA ILE A 641 -10.34 -4.33 -27.55
C ILE A 641 -11.43 -3.83 -26.61
N LYS A 642 -12.42 -3.09 -27.15
CA LYS A 642 -13.64 -2.76 -26.41
C LYS A 642 -14.45 -4.05 -26.20
N PRO A 643 -14.73 -4.46 -24.96
CA PRO A 643 -15.15 -5.84 -24.69
C PRO A 643 -16.68 -6.01 -24.79
N ARG A 644 -17.13 -7.22 -25.12
CA ARG A 644 -18.54 -7.55 -25.36
C ARG A 644 -19.40 -7.50 -24.10
N ASP A 645 -18.80 -7.75 -22.93
CA ASP A 645 -19.49 -7.70 -21.63
C ASP A 645 -19.94 -6.28 -21.24
N LEU A 646 -19.36 -5.24 -21.87
CA LEU A 646 -19.80 -3.85 -21.69
C LEU A 646 -21.31 -3.71 -21.94
N LYS A 647 -21.85 -4.39 -22.96
CA LYS A 647 -23.29 -4.33 -23.25
C LYS A 647 -24.14 -4.75 -22.04
N ARG A 648 -23.76 -5.85 -21.38
CA ARG A 648 -24.45 -6.34 -20.18
C ARG A 648 -24.34 -5.33 -19.04
N TRP A 649 -23.18 -4.71 -18.88
CA TRP A 649 -22.96 -3.70 -17.84
C TRP A 649 -23.83 -2.45 -18.08
N LEU A 650 -23.85 -1.93 -19.31
CA LEU A 650 -24.66 -0.78 -19.73
C LEU A 650 -26.15 -1.02 -19.49
N GLU A 651 -26.66 -2.19 -19.89
CA GLU A 651 -28.04 -2.60 -19.62
C GLU A 651 -28.31 -2.72 -18.11
N TYR A 652 -27.36 -3.25 -17.34
CA TYR A 652 -27.48 -3.43 -15.89
C TYR A 652 -27.56 -2.09 -15.13
N VAL A 653 -26.80 -1.08 -15.55
CA VAL A 653 -26.81 0.24 -14.91
C VAL A 653 -27.75 1.26 -15.56
N GLY A 654 -28.34 0.91 -16.71
CA GLY A 654 -29.24 1.81 -17.46
C GLY A 654 -28.51 2.98 -18.12
N MET A 655 -27.30 2.75 -18.64
CA MET A 655 -26.45 3.76 -19.28
C MET A 655 -26.29 3.48 -20.78
N THR A 656 -26.20 4.53 -21.60
CA THR A 656 -25.90 4.36 -23.04
C THR A 656 -24.40 4.23 -23.27
N GLU A 657 -24.00 3.57 -24.36
CA GLU A 657 -22.58 3.42 -24.69
C GLU A 657 -21.88 4.77 -24.94
N ASP A 658 -22.58 5.71 -25.56
CA ASP A 658 -22.06 7.07 -25.80
C ASP A 658 -21.89 7.87 -24.49
N GLU A 659 -22.82 7.74 -23.55
CA GLU A 659 -22.67 8.33 -22.21
C GLU A 659 -21.46 7.72 -21.47
N PHE A 660 -21.30 6.40 -21.54
CA PHE A 660 -20.14 5.71 -20.99
C PHE A 660 -18.83 6.20 -21.61
N ASP A 661 -18.73 6.25 -22.94
CA ASP A 661 -17.50 6.66 -23.62
C ASP A 661 -17.13 8.11 -23.26
N ARG A 662 -18.10 9.02 -23.25
CA ARG A 662 -17.88 10.43 -22.88
C ARG A 662 -17.39 10.60 -21.44
N ILE A 663 -17.94 9.83 -20.49
CA ILE A 663 -17.46 9.86 -19.11
C ILE A 663 -16.07 9.22 -19.01
N ALA A 664 -15.85 8.06 -19.62
CA ALA A 664 -14.57 7.35 -19.58
C ALA A 664 -13.43 8.21 -20.16
N ASP A 665 -13.70 8.96 -21.23
CA ASP A 665 -12.74 9.85 -21.88
C ASP A 665 -12.26 11.00 -20.97
N THR A 666 -13.03 11.39 -19.95
CA THR A 666 -12.58 12.40 -18.96
C THR A 666 -11.41 11.91 -18.09
N PHE A 667 -11.18 10.60 -18.02
CA PHE A 667 -10.12 10.00 -17.22
C PHE A 667 -8.85 9.68 -18.02
N ARG A 668 -8.81 10.02 -19.32
CA ARG A 668 -7.62 9.77 -20.13
C ARG A 668 -6.44 10.58 -19.60
N ASP A 669 -5.34 9.89 -19.32
CA ASP A 669 -4.14 10.57 -18.87
C ASP A 669 -3.48 11.34 -20.04
N PRO A 670 -3.22 12.66 -19.90
CA PRO A 670 -2.60 13.48 -20.94
C PRO A 670 -1.16 13.07 -21.29
N ARG A 671 -0.50 12.25 -20.46
CA ARG A 671 0.83 11.68 -20.74
C ARG A 671 0.75 10.52 -21.73
N VAL A 672 -0.40 9.85 -21.83
CA VAL A 672 -0.64 8.69 -22.70
C VAL A 672 -1.36 9.08 -23.97
N TRP A 673 -2.41 9.89 -23.82
CA TRP A 673 -3.40 10.09 -24.86
C TRP A 673 -3.31 11.47 -25.49
N ARG A 674 -3.62 11.51 -26.78
CA ARG A 674 -3.80 12.74 -27.56
C ARG A 674 -4.98 12.57 -28.53
N MET A 675 -5.67 13.66 -28.81
CA MET A 675 -6.74 13.69 -29.81
C MET A 675 -6.15 14.10 -31.16
N GLU A 676 -6.29 13.24 -32.17
CA GLU A 676 -5.87 13.52 -33.55
C GLU A 676 -7.01 13.19 -34.50
N ASN A 677 -7.43 14.18 -35.30
CA ASN A 677 -8.53 14.04 -36.28
C ASN A 677 -9.81 13.43 -35.68
N GLY A 678 -10.16 13.82 -34.46
CA GLY A 678 -11.34 13.29 -33.75
C GLY A 678 -11.17 11.87 -33.19
N THR A 679 -9.96 11.32 -33.16
CA THR A 679 -9.67 10.00 -32.61
C THR A 679 -8.59 10.03 -31.54
N TRP A 680 -8.77 9.23 -30.48
CA TRP A 680 -7.76 9.05 -29.46
C TRP A 680 -6.57 8.24 -29.98
N LYS A 681 -5.36 8.79 -29.81
CA LYS A 681 -4.09 8.16 -30.16
C LYS A 681 -3.22 8.04 -28.92
N ARG A 682 -2.43 6.98 -28.90
CA ARG A 682 -1.33 6.73 -27.96
C ARG A 682 -0.18 6.12 -28.74
N ASP A 683 0.99 6.11 -28.14
CA ASP A 683 2.12 5.41 -28.72
C ASP A 683 1.93 3.90 -28.58
N VAL A 684 2.22 3.17 -29.66
CA VAL A 684 2.15 1.71 -29.70
C VAL A 684 3.41 1.18 -29.05
N LEU A 685 3.28 0.15 -28.23
CA LEU A 685 4.45 -0.51 -27.66
C LEU A 685 5.20 -1.20 -28.79
N ASP A 686 6.44 -0.80 -29.03
CA ASP A 686 7.32 -1.47 -29.97
C ASP A 686 8.15 -2.55 -29.27
N ALA A 687 8.87 -3.33 -30.07
CA ALA A 687 9.67 -4.46 -29.59
C ALA A 687 11.05 -4.05 -29.06
N ASN A 688 11.44 -2.77 -29.22
CA ASN A 688 12.79 -2.27 -28.97
C ASN A 688 12.92 -1.55 -27.63
#